data_AF-A0A357TEF3-F1
#
_entry.id   AF-A0A357TEF3-F1
#
_cell.length_a   1.000
_cell.length_b   1.000
_cell.length_c   1.000
_cell.angle_alpha   90.00
_cell.angle_beta   90.00
_cell.angle_gamma   90.00
#
_symmetry.space_group_name_H-M   'P 1'
#
loop_
_entity.id
_entity.type
_entity.pdbx_description
1 polymer ?
#
loop_
_entity_poly.entity_id
_entity_poly.type
_entity_poly.pdbx_seq_one_letter_code
_entity_poly.pdbx_strand_id
1 'polypeptide(L)'
;MSRSRFSENNLAVIPALIAILALLVGIIPVTAAPENPDTPVRPEIVSIQFDGGEVVVTVRAPKGIKKVTLEGRPRLGSGNWTPRAIKRVDGTGGLLVFRLASSKSNELLRVRGDEKETLPAAFYKGTTEFNGQVENGSNVAMVEDGGVPEPGRENDLNSSDEKSEVDGGGSREVVESDIWSFHKNKLYFFNNLRGLQVIDLTDKANPVIKGMLPMPASGEQMYMLGDDHVILLARDGCNWWGNSAESQAIIVNVSNDTPIIVGSVPVKGYIRESRLVGTALYIASQVYRQTEVVNKNGSISTRWEHGTQVSSFDVKNPSKPSARDTLFYNGYNNDIYATDKFLFVSTAVPKQYYKTDLRCIDISAPDGSMNEAATIRTAGRVADKFKMRLAKGTLTVISETYNRNGNNNRARWETTLETFSLANPDKPEALGELRLAKGERLFATRFDADRVYIVTYERIDPLWIVDLSDPREPVIKGELEVPGWSTYIQPLGDRLVSIGVDDTDNKRRVAVSLFDVSDVTKPRLIDKVTMGDRWSWSEAQYDEKAFTVLPHAGLILVPYQGYEGTGYAKKVQIIDLNKKTLKKRGVIEHALQPRRATEYQDFIMSISGQELLSVDATNRDKPVVKGRVELAWFVDQIIPVGDYLLQLARGSNWYFGEQRGPSLRVATKADPDDTLGSLILEHNAYLSGATVRGDKLYLLQTQSYHAANPKPVPEKGEENGEEKPEPEPNPNLFLTVVDLAKLPALSVISEVALVDEHMGWNNQFKANWPGDGSLLWSNKGGHRYWGWPWIMDDIGGMPDIWWPGYGGGAGQLICFDVADPAKPALASNVNLSVEDEDENEEDKKRRRYVSRWNFSEAILNDNGLVYLSSQHSEYLAPEEEEEKPKDDDEDEEEDPDEPIEKPKPKPEPIPNPHGYWVTRYELHVVDYTDPADPVVRDTVAIPGSLIGTSHGGALLYTNGSHWDEKRKWDGNWFDASSYDGLEAHLVDSIEQPNSWPQSHVVKSDGILFLLFTERTKVLKEDGGVLRYDTQPYLQSFALDENGKFTLLDEIEPEKDIQQLKLIGGNLVGMDNRRGVTLFDTTDPDALRVAGKAKFEGCLWFNLENAVDNNGGGIWLPLGQYGAARIDWED
;
A
#
# COMPACT_ATOMS: atom_id res chain seq x y z
N MET A 1 24.57 -49.75 -37.65
CA MET A 1 24.44 -51.10 -38.28
C MET A 1 23.86 -52.01 -37.21
N SER A 2 22.63 -52.55 -37.29
CA SER A 2 21.93 -53.31 -38.34
C SER A 2 22.39 -54.76 -38.47
N ARG A 3 21.43 -55.70 -38.48
CA ARG A 3 21.53 -57.17 -38.63
C ARG A 3 21.91 -57.95 -37.35
N SER A 4 21.50 -59.21 -37.16
CA SER A 4 20.17 -59.87 -37.33
C SER A 4 20.28 -61.38 -37.09
N ARG A 5 19.25 -61.98 -36.47
CA ARG A 5 18.78 -63.38 -36.54
C ARG A 5 19.59 -64.41 -37.35
N PHE A 6 19.88 -65.55 -36.71
CA PHE A 6 19.54 -66.91 -37.18
C PHE A 6 18.84 -67.58 -35.97
N SER A 7 17.61 -68.10 -35.98
CA SER A 7 16.81 -68.93 -36.91
C SER A 7 16.97 -70.44 -36.71
N GLU A 8 15.89 -71.06 -36.23
CA GLU A 8 15.33 -72.36 -36.69
C GLU A 8 16.11 -73.67 -36.43
N ASN A 9 15.46 -74.82 -36.14
CA ASN A 9 14.03 -75.12 -35.96
C ASN A 9 13.85 -76.16 -34.79
N ASN A 10 12.87 -77.06 -34.60
CA ASN A 10 11.88 -77.69 -35.50
C ASN A 10 10.64 -78.26 -34.75
N LEU A 11 9.72 -78.87 -35.53
CA LEU A 11 8.59 -79.76 -35.19
C LEU A 11 8.84 -80.81 -34.06
N ALA A 12 7.84 -81.48 -33.44
CA ALA A 12 6.35 -81.37 -33.26
C ALA A 12 5.94 -82.51 -32.26
N VAL A 13 4.72 -82.75 -31.73
CA VAL A 13 3.33 -82.84 -32.26
C VAL A 13 2.34 -82.80 -31.06
N ILE A 14 1.07 -82.42 -31.27
CA ILE A 14 -0.04 -82.55 -30.27
C ILE A 14 -1.17 -83.42 -30.88
N PRO A 15 -1.72 -84.40 -30.12
CA PRO A 15 -3.15 -84.40 -29.73
C PRO A 15 -3.30 -84.68 -28.21
N ALA A 16 -4.12 -84.00 -27.40
CA ALA A 16 -5.54 -83.59 -27.50
C ALA A 16 -6.56 -84.74 -27.25
N LEU A 17 -7.16 -84.80 -26.05
CA LEU A 17 -8.63 -84.74 -25.81
C LEU A 17 -9.05 -84.83 -24.32
N ILE A 18 -10.14 -84.11 -23.98
CA ILE A 18 -11.13 -84.33 -22.90
C ILE A 18 -10.68 -84.18 -21.43
N ALA A 19 -11.60 -83.65 -20.61
CA ALA A 19 -11.45 -83.36 -19.18
C ALA A 19 -12.15 -84.41 -18.28
N ILE A 20 -11.91 -84.35 -16.96
CA ILE A 20 -12.97 -84.36 -15.94
C ILE A 20 -12.43 -83.84 -14.59
N LEU A 21 -13.33 -83.28 -13.78
CA LEU A 21 -13.09 -82.68 -12.46
C LEU A 21 -12.97 -83.76 -11.37
N ALA A 22 -11.96 -83.67 -10.49
CA ALA A 22 -11.93 -84.37 -9.20
C ALA A 22 -11.03 -83.63 -8.18
N LEU A 23 -11.49 -83.50 -6.93
CA LEU A 23 -10.67 -83.03 -5.81
C LEU A 23 -9.77 -84.18 -5.30
N LEU A 24 -8.56 -83.87 -4.85
CA LEU A 24 -8.10 -84.23 -3.50
C LEU A 24 -6.79 -83.51 -3.12
N VAL A 25 -6.58 -83.35 -1.82
CA VAL A 25 -5.44 -82.61 -1.23
C VAL A 25 -4.20 -83.49 -1.16
N GLY A 26 -3.03 -82.94 -1.50
CA GLY A 26 -1.73 -83.58 -1.33
C GLY A 26 -0.62 -82.54 -1.13
N ILE A 27 -0.08 -82.46 0.09
CA ILE A 27 1.00 -81.52 0.43
C ILE A 27 2.35 -82.12 0.02
N ILE A 28 3.19 -81.34 -0.67
CA ILE A 28 4.61 -81.64 -0.88
C ILE A 28 5.43 -80.44 -0.38
N PRO A 29 6.36 -80.62 0.58
CA PRO A 29 7.25 -79.54 1.00
C PRO A 29 8.37 -79.35 -0.02
N VAL A 30 8.53 -78.13 -0.53
CA VAL A 30 9.73 -77.72 -1.27
C VAL A 30 10.74 -77.21 -0.25
N THR A 31 11.90 -77.87 -0.16
CA THR A 31 13.00 -77.44 0.72
C THR A 31 13.67 -76.19 0.15
N ALA A 32 13.70 -75.11 0.93
CA ALA A 32 14.42 -73.90 0.58
C ALA A 32 15.94 -74.12 0.54
N ALA A 33 16.63 -73.38 -0.34
CA ALA A 33 18.08 -73.24 -0.31
C ALA A 33 18.49 -72.31 0.86
N PRO A 34 19.73 -72.44 1.40
CA PRO A 34 20.16 -71.61 2.52
C PRO A 34 20.29 -70.13 2.12
N GLU A 35 19.79 -69.25 2.99
CA GLU A 35 19.80 -67.80 2.79
C GLU A 35 21.19 -67.18 3.00
N ASN A 36 21.43 -66.04 2.36
CA ASN A 36 22.69 -65.30 2.48
C ASN A 36 22.65 -64.40 3.74
N PRO A 37 23.56 -64.58 4.73
CA PRO A 37 23.42 -63.99 6.06
C PRO A 37 23.56 -62.47 6.13
N ASP A 38 24.15 -61.83 5.12
CA ASP A 38 24.30 -60.37 5.04
C ASP A 38 23.08 -59.64 4.43
N THR A 39 21.92 -60.30 4.35
CA THR A 39 20.69 -59.68 3.88
C THR A 39 20.04 -58.88 5.03
N PRO A 40 19.95 -57.54 4.97
CA PRO A 40 19.36 -56.76 6.05
C PRO A 40 17.87 -57.11 6.21
N VAL A 41 17.49 -57.54 7.41
CA VAL A 41 16.12 -57.97 7.70
C VAL A 41 15.20 -56.75 7.65
N ARG A 42 14.26 -56.74 6.70
CA ARG A 42 13.29 -55.66 6.49
C ARG A 42 11.99 -55.96 7.25
N PRO A 43 11.18 -54.94 7.60
CA PRO A 43 9.82 -55.18 8.04
C PRO A 43 8.98 -55.80 6.91
N GLU A 44 8.02 -56.64 7.30
CA GLU A 44 7.22 -57.47 6.39
C GLU A 44 5.74 -57.36 6.77
N ILE A 45 4.84 -57.23 5.78
CA ILE A 45 3.39 -57.40 6.02
C ILE A 45 3.09 -58.91 6.01
N VAL A 46 2.78 -59.45 7.19
CA VAL A 46 2.52 -60.89 7.43
C VAL A 46 1.09 -61.27 7.05
N SER A 47 0.13 -60.37 7.23
CA SER A 47 -1.26 -60.56 6.77
C SER A 47 -1.99 -59.24 6.58
N ILE A 48 -2.95 -59.25 5.67
CA ILE A 48 -3.99 -58.23 5.50
C ILE A 48 -5.33 -58.95 5.61
N GLN A 49 -6.25 -58.41 6.41
CA GLN A 49 -7.59 -58.94 6.64
C GLN A 49 -8.60 -57.79 6.58
N PHE A 50 -9.84 -58.07 6.19
CA PHE A 50 -10.95 -57.12 6.28
C PHE A 50 -11.82 -57.49 7.47
N ASP A 51 -12.11 -56.52 8.33
CA ASP A 51 -12.95 -56.67 9.52
C ASP A 51 -14.02 -55.57 9.51
N GLY A 52 -15.20 -55.89 8.96
CA GLY A 52 -16.24 -54.91 8.66
C GLY A 52 -15.76 -53.84 7.66
N GLY A 53 -15.73 -52.59 8.10
CA GLY A 53 -15.22 -51.44 7.32
C GLY A 53 -13.73 -51.17 7.46
N GLU A 54 -13.00 -51.95 8.28
CA GLU A 54 -11.57 -51.78 8.53
C GLU A 54 -10.71 -52.77 7.74
N VAL A 55 -9.50 -52.32 7.39
CA VAL A 55 -8.40 -53.14 6.89
C VAL A 55 -7.41 -53.36 8.04
N VAL A 56 -7.35 -54.61 8.53
CA VAL A 56 -6.47 -55.03 9.62
C VAL A 56 -5.17 -55.58 9.03
N VAL A 57 -4.04 -54.95 9.37
CA VAL A 57 -2.73 -55.24 8.76
C VAL A 57 -1.76 -55.68 9.84
N THR A 58 -1.27 -56.91 9.77
CA THR A 58 -0.24 -57.43 10.68
C THR A 58 1.13 -57.32 10.04
N VAL A 59 2.04 -56.62 10.71
CA VAL A 59 3.42 -56.39 10.31
C VAL A 59 4.38 -57.12 11.25
N ARG A 60 5.46 -57.67 10.73
CA ARG A 60 6.63 -58.10 11.51
C ARG A 60 7.69 -57.01 11.47
N ALA A 61 8.03 -56.48 12.64
CA ALA A 61 9.12 -55.53 12.82
C ALA A 61 10.39 -56.28 13.30
N PRO A 62 11.51 -56.25 12.55
CA PRO A 62 12.76 -56.85 13.02
C PRO A 62 13.39 -56.04 14.16
N LYS A 63 14.26 -56.70 14.92
CA LYS A 63 15.01 -56.09 16.02
C LYS A 63 15.91 -54.96 15.49
N GLY A 64 15.90 -53.81 16.16
CA GLY A 64 16.62 -52.59 15.77
C GLY A 64 15.72 -51.49 15.19
N ILE A 65 14.59 -51.84 14.58
CA ILE A 65 13.60 -50.86 14.08
C ILE A 65 12.89 -50.18 15.25
N LYS A 66 12.80 -48.85 15.22
CA LYS A 66 12.15 -48.03 16.28
C LYS A 66 10.84 -47.39 15.83
N LYS A 67 10.74 -46.92 14.58
CA LYS A 67 9.48 -46.47 13.97
C LYS A 67 9.08 -47.43 12.87
N VAL A 68 7.81 -47.82 12.86
CA VAL A 68 7.20 -48.60 11.78
C VAL A 68 6.07 -47.76 11.18
N THR A 69 6.21 -47.43 9.91
CA THR A 69 5.22 -46.64 9.16
C THR A 69 4.56 -47.56 8.14
N LEU A 70 3.24 -47.74 8.28
CA LEU A 70 2.40 -48.34 7.25
C LEU A 70 1.98 -47.23 6.29
N GLU A 71 2.31 -47.41 5.01
CA GLU A 71 2.13 -46.40 3.96
C GLU A 71 1.21 -46.95 2.86
N GLY A 72 0.30 -46.11 2.36
CA GLY A 72 -0.74 -46.48 1.40
C GLY A 72 -0.80 -45.56 0.19
N ARG A 73 -1.37 -46.10 -0.90
CA ARG A 73 -1.77 -45.36 -2.11
C ARG A 73 -2.85 -46.12 -2.92
N PRO A 74 -3.53 -45.47 -3.89
CA PRO A 74 -4.42 -46.13 -4.83
C PRO A 74 -3.71 -47.18 -5.72
N ARG A 75 -4.51 -48.10 -6.29
CA ARG A 75 -4.03 -49.16 -7.19
C ARG A 75 -4.02 -48.75 -8.67
N LEU A 76 -4.97 -47.90 -9.06
CA LEU A 76 -5.18 -47.49 -10.46
C LEU A 76 -4.90 -46.01 -10.73
N GLY A 77 -4.66 -45.22 -9.68
CA GLY A 77 -4.16 -43.85 -9.81
C GLY A 77 -2.63 -43.81 -9.91
N SER A 78 -2.14 -42.66 -10.33
CA SER A 78 -0.82 -42.16 -9.95
C SER A 78 -0.77 -41.88 -8.43
N GLY A 79 0.39 -41.49 -7.91
CA GLY A 79 0.52 -41.12 -6.49
C GLY A 79 1.73 -41.73 -5.77
N ASN A 80 2.37 -40.87 -4.98
CA ASN A 80 3.38 -41.22 -3.98
C ASN A 80 2.79 -41.97 -2.77
N TRP A 81 3.67 -42.60 -2.00
CA TRP A 81 3.30 -43.43 -0.85
C TRP A 81 3.11 -42.58 0.41
N THR A 82 1.86 -42.36 0.79
CA THR A 82 1.48 -41.56 1.97
C THR A 82 1.53 -42.40 3.27
N PRO A 83 1.97 -41.85 4.41
CA PRO A 83 1.74 -42.46 5.72
C PRO A 83 0.24 -42.70 5.96
N ARG A 84 -0.11 -43.82 6.58
CA ARG A 84 -1.50 -44.20 6.92
C ARG A 84 -1.67 -44.70 8.35
N ALA A 85 -0.64 -45.32 8.93
CA ALA A 85 -0.55 -45.52 10.38
C ALA A 85 0.91 -45.64 10.83
N ILE A 86 1.22 -45.18 12.05
CA ILE A 86 2.57 -45.22 12.64
C ILE A 86 2.53 -45.98 13.95
N LYS A 87 3.55 -46.81 14.21
CA LYS A 87 3.81 -47.38 15.54
C LYS A 87 5.29 -47.25 15.92
N ARG A 88 5.51 -46.70 17.10
CA ARG A 88 6.82 -46.58 17.75
C ARG A 88 7.04 -47.79 18.67
N VAL A 89 8.25 -48.32 18.67
CA VAL A 89 8.66 -49.54 19.39
C VAL A 89 10.06 -49.39 19.98
N ASP A 90 10.36 -50.17 21.01
CA ASP A 90 11.62 -50.13 21.77
C ASP A 90 12.84 -50.73 21.03
N GLY A 91 12.66 -51.24 19.81
CA GLY A 91 13.70 -51.92 19.05
C GLY A 91 13.90 -53.40 19.38
N THR A 92 13.08 -54.02 20.25
CA THR A 92 13.17 -55.47 20.56
C THR A 92 12.75 -56.36 19.38
N GLY A 93 11.83 -55.88 18.54
CA GLY A 93 11.24 -56.60 17.41
C GLY A 93 10.02 -57.45 17.80
N GLY A 94 9.08 -57.65 16.87
CA GLY A 94 7.84 -58.35 17.17
C GLY A 94 6.79 -58.28 16.05
N LEU A 95 5.54 -58.63 16.38
CA LEU A 95 4.37 -58.44 15.52
C LEU A 95 3.59 -57.19 15.95
N LEU A 96 3.20 -56.37 14.98
CA LEU A 96 2.42 -55.15 15.16
C LEU A 96 1.13 -55.26 14.34
N VAL A 97 -0.01 -54.98 14.97
CA VAL A 97 -1.30 -54.90 14.27
C VAL A 97 -1.66 -53.44 14.05
N PHE A 98 -1.95 -53.07 12.81
CA PHE A 98 -2.52 -51.79 12.40
C PHE A 98 -3.98 -52.00 11.99
N ARG A 99 -4.79 -50.95 12.11
CA ARG A 99 -6.15 -50.85 11.61
C ARG A 99 -6.24 -49.58 10.78
N LEU A 100 -6.84 -49.67 9.60
CA LEU A 100 -7.06 -48.56 8.66
C LEU A 100 -8.52 -48.58 8.22
N ALA A 101 -9.11 -47.42 7.94
CA ALA A 101 -10.39 -47.38 7.23
C ALA A 101 -10.25 -47.91 5.80
N SER A 102 -11.27 -48.62 5.30
CA SER A 102 -11.34 -49.02 3.89
C SER A 102 -11.55 -47.80 2.98
N SER A 103 -10.53 -47.42 2.22
CA SER A 103 -10.56 -46.28 1.30
C SER A 103 -9.74 -46.54 0.02
N LYS A 104 -9.99 -45.77 -1.05
CA LYS A 104 -9.20 -45.82 -2.30
C LYS A 104 -7.69 -45.61 -2.01
N SER A 105 -7.35 -44.76 -1.04
CA SER A 105 -5.98 -44.47 -0.64
C SER A 105 -5.23 -45.64 0.04
N ASN A 106 -5.94 -46.73 0.36
CA ASN A 106 -5.41 -47.91 1.04
C ASN A 106 -5.41 -49.19 0.15
N GLU A 107 -5.69 -49.07 -1.16
CA GLU A 107 -5.74 -50.22 -2.09
C GLU A 107 -4.39 -50.93 -2.29
N LEU A 108 -3.28 -50.19 -2.20
CA LEU A 108 -1.92 -50.72 -2.12
C LEU A 108 -1.30 -50.29 -0.79
N LEU A 109 -0.64 -51.22 -0.12
CA LEU A 109 0.03 -51.00 1.18
C LEU A 109 1.48 -51.47 1.12
N ARG A 110 2.38 -50.68 1.71
CA ARG A 110 3.77 -51.07 2.01
C ARG A 110 4.11 -50.73 3.45
N VAL A 111 5.12 -51.41 4.00
CA VAL A 111 5.67 -51.06 5.31
C VAL A 111 7.09 -50.54 5.19
N ARG A 112 7.36 -49.44 5.88
CA ARG A 112 8.70 -48.90 6.13
C ARG A 112 9.04 -49.04 7.61
N GLY A 113 10.31 -49.25 7.91
CA GLY A 113 10.82 -49.37 9.26
C GLY A 113 12.12 -48.59 9.39
N ASP A 114 12.19 -47.71 10.37
CA ASP A 114 13.30 -46.80 10.59
C ASP A 114 14.00 -47.14 11.91
N GLU A 115 15.33 -47.33 11.88
CA GLU A 115 16.16 -47.63 13.08
C GLU A 115 16.32 -46.41 14.02
N LYS A 116 16.03 -45.22 13.51
CA LYS A 116 16.13 -43.92 14.18
C LYS A 116 14.95 -43.04 13.72
N GLU A 117 14.48 -42.17 14.61
CA GLU A 117 13.60 -41.06 14.25
C GLU A 117 14.40 -39.76 14.22
N THR A 118 13.91 -38.75 13.51
CA THR A 118 14.53 -37.41 13.41
C THR A 118 14.57 -36.66 14.75
N LEU A 119 13.59 -36.92 15.61
CA LEU A 119 13.42 -36.29 16.93
C LEU A 119 13.38 -37.35 18.05
N PRO A 120 13.73 -37.00 19.30
CA PRO A 120 13.53 -37.87 20.45
C PRO A 120 12.07 -38.25 20.66
N ALA A 121 11.82 -39.49 21.08
CA ALA A 121 10.47 -40.02 21.34
C ALA A 121 9.72 -39.34 22.52
N ALA A 122 10.27 -38.29 23.12
CA ALA A 122 9.58 -37.41 24.06
C ALA A 122 8.66 -36.40 23.33
N PHE A 123 9.05 -35.93 22.14
CA PHE A 123 8.37 -34.87 21.41
C PHE A 123 6.97 -35.32 20.91
N TYR A 124 6.85 -36.58 20.49
CA TYR A 124 5.61 -37.19 20.01
C TYR A 124 4.70 -37.70 21.15
N LYS A 125 4.48 -36.86 22.17
CA LYS A 125 3.63 -37.16 23.36
C LYS A 125 2.69 -36.02 23.77
N GLY A 126 2.72 -34.91 23.04
CA GLY A 126 1.84 -33.77 23.26
C GLY A 126 0.38 -34.02 22.96
N THR A 127 -0.45 -33.03 23.28
CA THR A 127 -1.82 -32.94 22.77
C THR A 127 -1.82 -32.79 21.24
N THR A 128 -2.80 -33.43 20.61
CA THR A 128 -3.07 -33.37 19.16
C THR A 128 -4.41 -32.68 18.83
N GLU A 129 -5.21 -32.41 19.86
CA GLU A 129 -6.45 -31.63 19.78
C GLU A 129 -6.22 -30.21 20.29
N PHE A 130 -6.80 -29.23 19.59
CA PHE A 130 -6.64 -27.81 19.89
C PHE A 130 -8.00 -27.10 19.91
N ASN A 131 -8.24 -26.32 20.97
CA ASN A 131 -9.46 -25.54 21.15
C ASN A 131 -9.50 -24.33 20.18
N GLY A 132 -10.70 -23.96 19.75
CA GLY A 132 -10.92 -22.87 18.80
C GLY A 132 -11.86 -21.78 19.33
N GLN A 133 -11.74 -20.58 18.76
CA GLN A 133 -12.53 -19.40 19.10
C GLN A 133 -14.03 -19.65 18.87
N VAL A 134 -14.86 -19.34 19.86
CA VAL A 134 -16.33 -19.28 19.72
C VAL A 134 -16.74 -17.95 19.08
N GLU A 135 -17.34 -17.97 17.89
CA GLU A 135 -17.82 -16.76 17.21
C GLU A 135 -19.24 -16.36 17.66
N ASN A 136 -19.42 -16.14 18.97
CA ASN A 136 -20.65 -15.56 19.50
C ASN A 136 -20.57 -14.02 19.45
N GLY A 137 -21.54 -13.38 18.79
CA GLY A 137 -21.53 -11.96 18.43
C GLY A 137 -21.73 -10.95 19.56
N SER A 138 -21.04 -11.09 20.69
CA SER A 138 -21.08 -10.10 21.78
C SER A 138 -19.69 -9.78 22.36
N ASN A 139 -19.41 -8.47 22.47
CA ASN A 139 -18.31 -7.84 23.19
C ASN A 139 -16.87 -8.08 22.66
N VAL A 140 -16.51 -7.36 21.59
CA VAL A 140 -15.17 -6.74 21.51
C VAL A 140 -15.35 -5.23 21.52
N ALA A 141 -14.93 -4.58 22.61
CA ALA A 141 -14.99 -3.13 22.75
C ALA A 141 -13.81 -2.47 22.02
N MET A 142 -14.00 -2.15 20.74
CA MET A 142 -13.06 -1.32 20.00
C MET A 142 -12.96 0.06 20.63
N VAL A 143 -11.74 0.53 20.89
CA VAL A 143 -11.49 1.90 21.35
C VAL A 143 -11.50 2.82 20.13
N GLU A 144 -12.54 3.63 20.02
CA GLU A 144 -12.60 4.71 19.03
C GLU A 144 -11.62 5.84 19.39
N ASP A 145 -10.56 6.00 18.61
CA ASP A 145 -9.99 7.32 18.32
C ASP A 145 -9.62 7.38 16.84
N GLY A 146 -10.20 8.35 16.12
CA GLY A 146 -10.35 8.26 14.67
C GLY A 146 -11.10 9.46 14.09
N GLY A 147 -10.63 10.68 14.40
CA GLY A 147 -11.25 11.92 13.92
C GLY A 147 -11.32 12.01 12.39
N VAL A 148 -12.50 12.35 11.87
CA VAL A 148 -12.78 12.46 10.42
C VAL A 148 -11.96 13.60 9.80
N PRO A 149 -11.28 13.41 8.66
CA PRO A 149 -10.60 14.50 7.96
C PRO A 149 -11.57 15.53 7.36
N GLU A 150 -11.39 16.81 7.67
CA GLU A 150 -12.05 17.89 6.91
C GLU A 150 -11.34 18.16 5.56
N PRO A 151 -12.04 18.68 4.54
CA PRO A 151 -11.49 18.77 3.18
C PRO A 151 -10.37 19.80 3.05
N GLY A 152 -9.24 19.37 2.49
CA GLY A 152 -8.12 20.25 2.17
C GLY A 152 -8.50 21.36 1.17
N ARG A 153 -8.04 22.58 1.45
CA ARG A 153 -7.95 23.70 0.51
C ARG A 153 -6.56 24.29 0.63
N GLU A 154 -5.78 24.22 -0.44
CA GLU A 154 -4.52 24.96 -0.60
C GLU A 154 -4.56 25.71 -1.95
N ASN A 155 -3.79 26.80 -2.00
CA ASN A 155 -4.07 28.08 -2.66
C ASN A 155 -2.72 28.88 -2.70
N ASP A 156 -2.38 29.88 -3.53
CA ASP A 156 -3.00 30.51 -4.73
C ASP A 156 -2.08 31.64 -5.32
N LEU A 157 -2.67 32.63 -6.07
CA LEU A 157 -2.18 33.86 -6.84
C LEU A 157 -1.19 35.21 -6.45
N ASN A 158 -0.77 35.17 -7.83
CA ASN A 158 0.51 35.38 -8.60
C ASN A 158 0.33 35.85 -10.05
N SER A 159 1.47 36.23 -10.66
CA SER A 159 1.75 36.57 -12.06
C SER A 159 2.94 37.54 -12.09
N SER A 160 3.81 37.51 -13.11
CA SER A 160 4.86 38.53 -13.26
C SER A 160 4.35 39.89 -13.75
N ASP A 161 4.85 40.95 -13.10
CA ASP A 161 5.24 42.29 -13.59
C ASP A 161 4.47 43.02 -14.71
N GLU A 162 4.05 44.25 -14.39
CA GLU A 162 4.36 45.41 -15.24
C GLU A 162 5.31 46.36 -14.49
N LYS A 163 6.28 46.95 -15.21
CA LYS A 163 7.35 47.78 -14.64
C LYS A 163 6.95 49.24 -14.45
N SER A 164 7.41 49.85 -13.36
CA SER A 164 7.66 51.30 -13.29
C SER A 164 9.16 51.57 -13.17
N GLU A 165 9.68 52.52 -13.95
CA GLU A 165 11.05 53.00 -13.82
C GLU A 165 11.19 53.95 -12.62
N VAL A 166 12.36 53.94 -11.96
CA VAL A 166 13.24 55.12 -11.74
C VAL A 166 14.41 54.76 -10.79
N ASP A 167 15.60 55.24 -11.16
CA ASP A 167 16.87 55.36 -10.40
C ASP A 167 17.38 54.24 -9.47
N GLY A 168 18.59 53.76 -9.81
CA GLY A 168 19.76 54.20 -9.04
C GLY A 168 20.17 53.41 -7.79
N GLY A 169 19.50 52.30 -7.46
CA GLY A 169 19.89 51.41 -6.36
C GLY A 169 19.74 49.94 -6.71
N GLY A 170 20.67 49.09 -6.29
CA GLY A 170 20.62 47.64 -6.56
C GLY A 170 19.37 47.00 -5.94
N SER A 171 18.44 46.55 -6.78
CA SER A 171 17.12 46.07 -6.38
C SER A 171 17.16 44.73 -5.65
N ARG A 172 16.52 44.66 -4.49
CA ARG A 172 16.20 43.38 -3.82
C ARG A 172 14.94 42.81 -4.47
N GLU A 173 15.13 41.93 -5.44
CA GLU A 173 14.06 41.17 -6.09
C GLU A 173 13.32 40.28 -5.08
N VAL A 174 12.00 40.14 -5.23
CA VAL A 174 11.13 39.29 -4.41
C VAL A 174 10.71 38.10 -5.25
N VAL A 175 11.06 36.90 -4.81
CA VAL A 175 10.86 35.65 -5.55
C VAL A 175 9.95 34.71 -4.74
N GLU A 176 9.08 33.97 -5.43
CA GLU A 176 8.34 32.83 -4.87
C GLU A 176 8.96 31.50 -5.27
N SER A 177 8.76 30.46 -4.46
CA SER A 177 9.09 29.09 -4.81
C SER A 177 8.15 28.52 -5.88
N ASP A 178 8.68 27.72 -6.79
CA ASP A 178 7.94 26.84 -7.71
C ASP A 178 8.56 25.42 -7.64
N ILE A 179 7.93 24.44 -8.30
CA ILE A 179 8.44 23.06 -8.36
C ILE A 179 9.55 22.88 -9.41
N TRP A 180 9.67 23.82 -10.35
CA TRP A 180 10.65 23.77 -11.44
C TRP A 180 11.22 25.16 -11.76
N SER A 181 12.37 25.20 -12.44
CA SER A 181 12.93 26.46 -12.95
C SER A 181 13.83 26.25 -14.16
N PHE A 182 13.70 27.14 -15.16
CA PHE A 182 14.55 27.15 -16.35
C PHE A 182 15.69 28.15 -16.17
N HIS A 183 16.94 27.71 -16.31
CA HIS A 183 18.11 28.58 -16.29
C HIS A 183 19.12 28.16 -17.35
N LYS A 184 19.50 29.10 -18.23
CA LYS A 184 20.30 28.82 -19.45
C LYS A 184 19.63 27.70 -20.28
N ASN A 185 20.35 26.61 -20.55
CA ASN A 185 19.85 25.40 -21.23
C ASN A 185 19.46 24.28 -20.25
N LYS A 186 19.34 24.54 -18.95
CA LYS A 186 18.95 23.53 -17.96
C LYS A 186 17.54 23.80 -17.41
N LEU A 187 16.81 22.72 -17.15
CA LEU A 187 15.60 22.70 -16.36
C LEU A 187 15.90 21.98 -15.03
N TYR A 188 15.65 22.66 -13.93
CA TYR A 188 15.69 22.11 -12.59
C TYR A 188 14.28 21.74 -12.18
N PHE A 189 14.07 20.54 -11.63
CA PHE A 189 12.77 20.08 -11.15
C PHE A 189 12.95 19.40 -9.79
N PHE A 190 12.29 19.90 -8.75
CA PHE A 190 12.27 19.25 -7.44
C PHE A 190 11.08 18.30 -7.37
N ASN A 191 11.32 17.07 -7.82
CA ASN A 191 10.31 16.02 -7.94
C ASN A 191 10.04 15.38 -6.57
N ASN A 192 8.79 15.40 -6.08
CA ASN A 192 8.46 14.72 -4.83
C ASN A 192 8.66 13.18 -4.87
N LEU A 193 8.75 12.56 -6.05
CA LEU A 193 8.99 11.12 -6.21
C LEU A 193 10.48 10.71 -6.23
N ARG A 194 11.41 11.63 -6.55
CA ARG A 194 12.85 11.31 -6.71
C ARG A 194 13.80 12.32 -6.09
N GLY A 195 13.40 13.57 -5.88
CA GLY A 195 14.26 14.67 -5.42
C GLY A 195 14.60 15.66 -6.54
N LEU A 196 15.71 16.38 -6.39
CA LEU A 196 16.12 17.39 -7.39
C LEU A 196 16.70 16.71 -8.62
N GLN A 197 16.08 16.94 -9.78
CA GLN A 197 16.51 16.46 -11.09
C GLN A 197 17.02 17.63 -11.93
N VAL A 198 18.19 17.45 -12.57
CA VAL A 198 18.81 18.43 -13.47
C VAL A 198 18.72 17.91 -14.89
N ILE A 199 17.98 18.60 -15.75
CA ILE A 199 17.64 18.18 -17.11
C ILE A 199 18.29 19.13 -18.12
N ASP A 200 19.06 18.60 -19.06
CA ASP A 200 19.64 19.34 -20.18
C ASP A 200 18.63 19.46 -21.33
N LEU A 201 18.42 20.70 -21.78
CA LEU A 201 17.55 21.10 -22.89
C LEU A 201 18.34 21.61 -24.11
N THR A 202 19.65 21.36 -24.17
CA THR A 202 20.50 21.79 -25.30
C THR A 202 20.05 21.16 -26.62
N ASP A 203 19.61 19.89 -26.60
CA ASP A 203 18.67 19.37 -27.59
C ASP A 203 17.26 19.35 -27.00
N LYS A 204 16.48 20.40 -27.30
CA LYS A 204 15.08 20.52 -26.89
C LYS A 204 14.22 19.35 -27.38
N ALA A 205 14.56 18.69 -28.50
CA ALA A 205 13.80 17.56 -29.01
C ALA A 205 14.10 16.25 -28.26
N ASN A 206 15.28 16.13 -27.65
CA ASN A 206 15.71 14.97 -26.86
C ASN A 206 16.30 15.43 -25.51
N PRO A 207 15.47 15.94 -24.57
CA PRO A 207 15.94 16.30 -23.23
C PRO A 207 16.57 15.11 -22.49
N VAL A 208 17.56 15.35 -21.62
CA VAL A 208 18.27 14.27 -20.90
C VAL A 208 18.50 14.67 -19.45
N ILE A 209 18.30 13.74 -18.51
CA ILE A 209 18.76 13.93 -17.12
C ILE A 209 20.30 13.94 -17.11
N LYS A 210 20.89 14.93 -16.44
CA LYS A 210 22.35 15.07 -16.23
C LYS A 210 22.79 14.75 -14.81
N GLY A 211 21.88 14.87 -13.85
CA GLY A 211 22.14 14.50 -12.47
C GLY A 211 20.87 14.55 -11.64
N MET A 212 20.96 13.88 -10.49
CA MET A 212 19.91 13.77 -9.51
C MET A 212 20.50 13.95 -8.11
N LEU A 213 19.73 14.52 -7.19
CA LEU A 213 19.96 14.43 -5.76
C LEU A 213 18.76 13.68 -5.14
N PRO A 214 18.92 12.38 -4.81
CA PRO A 214 17.83 11.56 -4.27
C PRO A 214 17.23 12.15 -2.99
N MET A 215 15.96 12.57 -3.07
CA MET A 215 15.20 13.16 -1.95
C MET A 215 13.71 12.75 -1.97
N PRO A 216 13.40 11.44 -1.99
CA PRO A 216 12.02 10.96 -2.17
C PRO A 216 11.12 11.36 -1.00
N ALA A 217 9.91 11.84 -1.31
CA ALA A 217 8.90 12.38 -0.39
C ALA A 217 9.34 13.57 0.49
N SER A 218 10.55 14.12 0.31
CA SER A 218 11.05 15.22 1.14
C SER A 218 10.35 16.55 0.86
N GLY A 219 10.01 16.87 -0.40
CA GLY A 219 9.37 18.14 -0.74
C GLY A 219 9.28 18.37 -2.24
N GLU A 220 8.84 19.57 -2.62
CA GLU A 220 8.75 19.99 -4.03
C GLU A 220 8.96 21.50 -4.26
N GLN A 221 9.00 22.37 -3.24
CA GLN A 221 9.23 23.80 -3.43
C GLN A 221 10.73 24.13 -3.53
N MET A 222 11.13 24.86 -4.58
CA MET A 222 12.52 25.30 -4.78
C MET A 222 12.68 26.77 -5.23
N TYR A 223 13.89 27.30 -5.01
CA TYR A 223 14.36 28.60 -5.52
C TYR A 223 15.67 28.44 -6.29
N MET A 224 15.89 29.25 -7.33
CA MET A 224 17.23 29.49 -7.87
C MET A 224 17.96 30.53 -7.00
N LEU A 225 19.25 30.30 -6.72
CA LEU A 225 20.11 31.22 -5.97
C LEU A 225 21.31 31.62 -6.84
N GLY A 226 21.06 32.57 -7.74
CA GLY A 226 22.00 32.94 -8.80
C GLY A 226 22.18 31.83 -9.82
N ASP A 227 23.37 31.78 -10.43
CA ASP A 227 23.64 30.93 -11.58
C ASP A 227 23.93 29.44 -11.28
N ASP A 228 24.33 29.16 -10.03
CA ASP A 228 25.10 27.97 -9.66
C ASP A 228 24.52 27.20 -8.47
N HIS A 229 23.43 27.67 -7.84
CA HIS A 229 22.84 27.07 -6.65
C HIS A 229 21.31 27.02 -6.71
N VAL A 230 20.75 26.04 -6.00
CA VAL A 230 19.31 25.84 -5.76
C VAL A 230 19.07 25.78 -4.26
N ILE A 231 17.96 26.34 -3.78
CA ILE A 231 17.45 26.12 -2.43
C ILE A 231 16.25 25.18 -2.54
N LEU A 232 16.27 24.07 -1.81
CA LEU A 232 15.18 23.10 -1.71
C LEU A 232 14.49 23.24 -0.34
N LEU A 233 13.17 23.37 -0.32
CA LEU A 233 12.37 23.35 0.91
C LEU A 233 11.88 21.93 1.17
N ALA A 234 12.53 21.28 2.12
CA ALA A 234 12.38 19.86 2.40
C ALA A 234 11.88 19.60 3.83
N ARG A 235 11.24 18.44 4.02
CA ARG A 235 10.90 17.86 5.31
C ARG A 235 12.06 17.01 5.81
N ASP A 236 12.37 17.14 7.09
CA ASP A 236 13.29 16.25 7.81
C ASP A 236 12.49 15.17 8.59
N GLY A 237 11.31 15.57 9.09
CA GLY A 237 10.37 14.74 9.85
C GLY A 237 9.14 14.26 9.06
N CYS A 238 8.91 12.94 9.12
CA CYS A 238 7.84 12.25 8.38
C CYS A 238 6.66 11.85 9.28
N ASN A 239 6.73 12.18 10.57
CA ASN A 239 5.61 12.06 11.48
C ASN A 239 4.57 13.15 11.15
N TRP A 240 3.54 12.78 10.38
CA TRP A 240 2.40 13.66 10.03
C TRP A 240 1.63 14.17 11.25
N TRP A 241 1.75 13.50 12.40
CA TRP A 241 0.95 13.74 13.60
C TRP A 241 1.79 14.21 14.80
N GLY A 242 3.09 14.49 14.58
CA GLY A 242 4.04 14.79 15.64
C GLY A 242 4.30 16.28 15.83
N ASN A 243 4.28 16.76 17.08
CA ASN A 243 4.67 18.12 17.46
C ASN A 243 6.13 18.49 17.12
N SER A 244 6.93 17.52 16.66
CA SER A 244 8.31 17.66 16.18
C SER A 244 8.45 17.26 14.70
N ALA A 245 7.46 17.58 13.87
CA ALA A 245 7.61 17.56 12.42
C ALA A 245 8.57 18.70 12.01
N GLU A 246 9.85 18.38 11.86
CA GLU A 246 10.89 19.35 11.47
C GLU A 246 11.07 19.39 9.95
N SER A 247 11.36 20.58 9.45
CA SER A 247 11.63 20.88 8.04
C SER A 247 13.03 21.49 7.92
N GLN A 248 13.51 21.73 6.71
CA GLN A 248 14.80 22.35 6.44
C GLN A 248 14.81 23.06 5.08
N ALA A 249 15.64 24.09 4.95
CA ALA A 249 16.00 24.68 3.67
C ALA A 249 17.43 24.24 3.31
N ILE A 250 17.55 23.38 2.30
CA ILE A 250 18.81 22.77 1.85
C ILE A 250 19.35 23.59 0.67
N ILE A 251 20.62 23.94 0.69
CA ILE A 251 21.29 24.68 -0.38
C ILE A 251 22.18 23.70 -1.14
N VAL A 252 21.88 23.54 -2.43
CA VAL A 252 22.53 22.59 -3.35
C VAL A 252 23.32 23.38 -4.38
N ASN A 253 24.58 23.03 -4.60
CA ASN A 253 25.36 23.50 -5.73
C ASN A 253 25.02 22.67 -6.98
N VAL A 254 24.76 23.36 -8.09
CA VAL A 254 24.37 22.80 -9.39
C VAL A 254 25.22 23.33 -10.55
N SER A 255 26.42 23.84 -10.24
CA SER A 255 27.37 24.36 -11.22
C SER A 255 27.91 23.27 -12.16
N ASN A 256 28.02 22.04 -11.65
CA ASN A 256 28.33 20.82 -12.40
C ASN A 256 27.04 20.03 -12.69
N ASP A 257 27.15 18.94 -13.44
CA ASP A 257 26.01 18.07 -13.75
C ASP A 257 25.54 17.25 -12.54
N THR A 258 26.46 16.86 -11.62
CA THR A 258 26.13 16.24 -10.33
C THR A 258 25.75 17.31 -9.28
N PRO A 259 24.54 17.31 -8.70
CA PRO A 259 24.17 18.24 -7.64
C PRO A 259 24.79 17.83 -6.30
N ILE A 260 25.25 18.79 -5.49
CA ILE A 260 25.91 18.52 -4.20
C ILE A 260 25.34 19.45 -3.13
N ILE A 261 24.91 18.90 -1.99
CA ILE A 261 24.50 19.70 -0.82
C ILE A 261 25.73 20.45 -0.28
N VAL A 262 25.65 21.78 -0.21
CA VAL A 262 26.71 22.65 0.35
C VAL A 262 26.34 23.28 1.69
N GLY A 263 25.06 23.26 2.07
CA GLY A 263 24.58 23.70 3.36
C GLY A 263 23.12 23.33 3.59
N SER A 264 22.67 23.38 4.85
CA SER A 264 21.25 23.29 5.22
C SER A 264 20.98 24.14 6.45
N VAL A 265 19.74 24.61 6.62
CA VAL A 265 19.26 25.27 7.83
C VAL A 265 17.97 24.59 8.34
N PRO A 266 17.88 24.24 9.63
CA PRO A 266 16.69 23.63 10.19
C PRO A 266 15.57 24.66 10.35
N VAL A 267 14.35 24.25 9.97
CA VAL A 267 13.11 25.02 10.08
C VAL A 267 12.17 24.24 10.98
N LYS A 268 11.90 24.76 12.18
CA LYS A 268 10.98 24.11 13.11
C LYS A 268 9.58 24.07 12.53
N GLY A 269 8.88 22.94 12.68
CA GLY A 269 7.50 22.80 12.22
C GLY A 269 7.36 22.54 10.72
N TYR A 270 6.11 22.44 10.28
CA TYR A 270 5.76 22.21 8.87
C TYR A 270 5.75 23.54 8.10
N ILE A 271 6.54 23.65 7.03
CA ILE A 271 6.56 24.83 6.14
C ILE A 271 5.18 25.01 5.49
N ARG A 272 4.61 26.21 5.60
CA ARG A 272 3.36 26.58 4.92
C ARG A 272 3.59 27.49 3.72
N GLU A 273 4.57 28.38 3.83
CA GLU A 273 4.82 29.42 2.83
C GLU A 273 6.23 30.02 3.02
N SER A 274 6.83 30.55 1.96
CA SER A 274 8.20 31.12 1.98
C SER A 274 8.42 32.23 0.94
N ARG A 275 9.41 33.11 1.14
CA ARG A 275 9.84 34.12 0.14
C ARG A 275 11.35 34.33 0.19
N LEU A 276 11.96 34.53 -0.97
CA LEU A 276 13.34 34.99 -1.10
C LEU A 276 13.35 36.47 -1.49
N VAL A 277 13.99 37.35 -0.71
CA VAL A 277 14.07 38.79 -0.98
C VAL A 277 15.53 39.26 -1.04
N GLY A 278 16.11 39.24 -2.23
CA GLY A 278 17.56 39.29 -2.43
C GLY A 278 18.23 37.99 -1.96
N THR A 279 19.07 38.06 -0.92
CA THR A 279 19.72 36.88 -0.30
C THR A 279 19.11 36.49 1.04
N ALA A 280 17.95 37.03 1.41
CA ALA A 280 17.24 36.70 2.65
C ALA A 280 16.04 35.80 2.35
N LEU A 281 16.06 34.58 2.90
CA LEU A 281 14.99 33.59 2.79
C LEU A 281 14.12 33.63 4.05
N TYR A 282 12.86 34.02 3.89
CA TYR A 282 11.84 34.08 4.94
C TYR A 282 10.91 32.88 4.81
N ILE A 283 10.61 32.20 5.91
CA ILE A 283 9.76 30.99 5.92
C ILE A 283 8.76 31.07 7.07
N ALA A 284 7.48 30.87 6.80
CA ALA A 284 6.45 30.67 7.81
C ALA A 284 6.13 29.18 7.96
N SER A 285 6.24 28.67 9.18
CA SER A 285 5.96 27.27 9.52
C SER A 285 4.97 27.16 10.69
N GLN A 286 4.19 26.08 10.70
CA GLN A 286 3.31 25.72 11.81
C GLN A 286 4.10 24.98 12.89
N VAL A 287 4.16 25.57 14.08
CA VAL A 287 4.94 25.06 15.22
C VAL A 287 4.04 24.87 16.44
N TYR A 288 4.19 23.72 17.11
CA TYR A 288 3.70 23.50 18.47
C TYR A 288 4.84 23.72 19.46
N ARG A 289 4.62 24.57 20.46
CA ARG A 289 5.59 24.85 21.53
C ARG A 289 4.96 24.68 22.91
N GLN A 290 5.77 24.30 23.88
CA GLN A 290 5.40 24.39 25.29
C GLN A 290 5.69 25.79 25.82
N THR A 291 4.78 26.34 26.63
CA THR A 291 4.97 27.58 27.39
C THR A 291 4.60 27.35 28.85
N GLU A 292 5.29 28.02 29.76
CA GLU A 292 4.91 28.03 31.18
C GLU A 292 3.77 29.02 31.42
N VAL A 293 2.69 28.56 32.05
CA VAL A 293 1.55 29.41 32.43
C VAL A 293 1.47 29.45 33.96
N VAL A 294 1.63 30.64 34.53
CA VAL A 294 1.35 30.87 35.96
C VAL A 294 -0.17 30.92 36.14
N ASN A 295 -0.72 29.93 36.85
CA ASN A 295 -2.15 29.86 37.14
C ASN A 295 -2.55 30.88 38.23
N LYS A 296 -3.86 31.14 38.36
CA LYS A 296 -4.40 32.13 39.32
C LYS A 296 -4.12 31.81 40.80
N ASN A 297 -3.74 30.59 41.12
CA ASN A 297 -3.31 30.10 42.43
C ASN A 297 -1.77 30.18 42.63
N GLY A 298 -1.02 30.66 41.64
CA GLY A 298 0.45 30.72 41.66
C GLY A 298 1.17 29.46 41.18
N SER A 299 0.49 28.35 40.87
CA SER A 299 1.16 27.15 40.35
C SER A 299 1.53 27.32 38.87
N ILE A 300 2.78 27.04 38.51
CA ILE A 300 3.22 26.96 37.12
C ILE A 300 2.64 25.66 36.52
N SER A 301 2.04 25.76 35.33
CA SER A 301 1.70 24.58 34.52
C SER A 301 2.10 24.77 33.07
N THR A 302 2.74 23.76 32.50
CA THR A 302 3.08 23.74 31.07
C THR A 302 1.82 23.66 30.22
N ARG A 303 1.69 24.55 29.23
CA ARG A 303 0.63 24.54 28.24
C ARG A 303 1.22 24.48 26.84
N TRP A 304 0.60 23.70 25.95
CA TRP A 304 0.91 23.73 24.53
C TRP A 304 0.26 24.93 23.85
N GLU A 305 1.06 25.68 23.09
CA GLU A 305 0.62 26.69 22.12
C GLU A 305 0.88 26.18 20.70
N HIS A 306 -0.06 26.44 19.80
CA HIS A 306 0.15 26.33 18.35
C HIS A 306 0.34 27.74 17.77
N GLY A 307 1.12 27.85 16.71
CA GLY A 307 1.32 29.14 16.06
C GLY A 307 2.18 29.10 14.81
N THR A 308 2.20 30.23 14.12
CA THR A 308 3.10 30.52 13.00
C THR A 308 4.45 30.95 13.57
N GLN A 309 5.53 30.23 13.23
CA GLN A 309 6.89 30.72 13.40
C GLN A 309 7.38 31.30 12.06
N VAL A 310 7.74 32.58 12.05
CA VAL A 310 8.45 33.22 10.95
C VAL A 310 9.94 33.12 11.23
N SER A 311 10.68 32.49 10.33
CA SER A 311 12.13 32.27 10.42
C SER A 311 12.82 32.94 9.23
N SER A 312 13.99 33.55 9.45
CA SER A 312 14.75 34.22 8.40
C SER A 312 16.19 33.70 8.34
N PHE A 313 16.70 33.51 7.12
CA PHE A 313 18.03 32.98 6.85
C PHE A 313 18.73 33.81 5.76
N ASP A 314 19.93 34.30 6.06
CA ASP A 314 20.79 34.93 5.07
C ASP A 314 21.59 33.84 4.33
N VAL A 315 21.26 33.63 3.05
CA VAL A 315 21.86 32.62 2.17
C VAL A 315 22.96 33.19 1.27
N LYS A 316 23.42 34.43 1.53
CA LYS A 316 24.48 35.10 0.75
C LYS A 316 25.80 34.32 0.69
N ASN A 317 26.04 33.42 1.64
CA ASN A 317 27.07 32.38 1.54
C ASN A 317 26.38 31.00 1.52
N PRO A 318 26.16 30.38 0.35
CA PRO A 318 25.52 29.07 0.21
C PRO A 318 26.12 27.96 1.09
N SER A 319 27.43 28.01 1.34
CA SER A 319 28.14 27.01 2.16
C SER A 319 28.00 27.21 3.68
N LYS A 320 27.59 28.41 4.11
CA LYS A 320 27.44 28.82 5.52
C LYS A 320 26.28 29.81 5.65
N PRO A 321 25.03 29.38 5.38
CA PRO A 321 23.84 30.20 5.61
C PRO A 321 23.75 30.57 7.09
N SER A 322 23.35 31.81 7.40
CA SER A 322 23.22 32.27 8.79
C SER A 322 21.76 32.57 9.13
N ALA A 323 21.22 31.83 10.09
CA ALA A 323 19.92 32.12 10.68
C ALA A 323 19.91 33.49 11.39
N ARG A 324 18.77 34.18 11.30
CA ARG A 324 18.44 35.41 12.01
C ARG A 324 17.40 35.12 13.09
N ASP A 325 16.98 36.13 13.82
CA ASP A 325 15.95 35.98 14.86
C ASP A 325 14.61 35.47 14.28
N THR A 326 13.87 34.71 15.09
CA THR A 326 12.57 34.14 14.72
C THR A 326 11.43 34.87 15.44
N LEU A 327 10.34 35.15 14.73
CA LEU A 327 9.11 35.71 15.30
C LEU A 327 8.07 34.59 15.45
N PHE A 328 7.26 34.59 16.51
CA PHE A 328 6.23 33.57 16.74
C PHE A 328 4.88 34.18 17.10
N TYR A 329 3.83 33.70 16.44
CA TYR A 329 2.46 34.20 16.55
C TYR A 329 1.48 33.08 16.84
N ASN A 330 0.79 33.15 17.98
CA ASN A 330 -0.21 32.15 18.40
C ASN A 330 -1.47 32.23 17.51
N GLY A 331 -1.83 31.12 16.84
CA GLY A 331 -2.99 31.02 15.96
C GLY A 331 -2.83 30.02 14.80
N TYR A 332 -3.88 29.89 13.98
CA TYR A 332 -3.86 29.26 12.64
C TYR A 332 -3.86 30.34 11.55
N ASN A 333 -4.01 29.99 10.26
CA ASN A 333 -3.66 30.86 9.10
C ASN A 333 -2.14 31.15 9.05
N ASN A 334 -1.53 31.17 7.86
CA ASN A 334 -0.06 31.27 7.71
C ASN A 334 0.36 31.98 6.40
N ASP A 335 -0.55 32.69 5.76
CA ASP A 335 -0.36 33.22 4.40
C ASP A 335 0.58 34.43 4.43
N ILE A 336 1.61 34.40 3.59
CA ILE A 336 2.62 35.46 3.49
C ILE A 336 2.40 36.28 2.22
N TYR A 337 2.18 37.59 2.37
CA TYR A 337 2.38 38.55 1.28
C TYR A 337 3.67 39.34 1.53
N ALA A 338 4.50 39.59 0.51
CA ALA A 338 5.83 40.19 0.68
C ALA A 338 6.12 41.29 -0.35
N THR A 339 6.95 42.26 0.06
CA THR A 339 7.61 43.23 -0.81
C THR A 339 9.11 43.28 -0.52
N ASP A 340 9.82 44.18 -1.20
CA ASP A 340 11.21 44.57 -0.90
C ASP A 340 11.46 45.10 0.53
N LYS A 341 10.39 45.42 1.29
CA LYS A 341 10.43 46.13 2.58
C LYS A 341 9.54 45.53 3.66
N PHE A 342 8.40 44.92 3.31
CA PHE A 342 7.44 44.40 4.28
C PHE A 342 7.06 42.95 4.02
N LEU A 343 6.95 42.19 5.11
CA LEU A 343 6.45 40.82 5.15
C LEU A 343 5.15 40.83 5.98
N PHE A 344 4.04 40.51 5.33
CA PHE A 344 2.71 40.48 5.91
C PHE A 344 2.30 39.05 6.19
N VAL A 345 2.13 38.68 7.45
CA VAL A 345 1.81 37.30 7.87
C VAL A 345 0.41 37.25 8.49
N SER A 346 -0.48 36.50 7.86
CA SER A 346 -1.86 36.35 8.30
C SER A 346 -1.93 35.37 9.50
N THR A 347 -2.57 35.76 10.60
CA THR A 347 -2.74 34.91 11.80
C THR A 347 -4.16 35.03 12.36
N ALA A 348 -4.80 33.91 12.72
CA ALA A 348 -6.19 33.87 13.17
C ALA A 348 -6.32 34.32 14.62
N VAL A 349 -7.24 35.24 14.91
CA VAL A 349 -7.40 35.84 16.24
C VAL A 349 -7.90 34.78 17.24
N PRO A 350 -7.21 34.53 18.38
CA PRO A 350 -7.64 33.55 19.37
C PRO A 350 -9.07 33.80 19.88
N LYS A 351 -9.92 32.76 19.84
CA LYS A 351 -11.38 32.79 20.11
C LYS A 351 -12.23 33.58 19.10
N GLN A 352 -11.64 34.18 18.07
CA GLN A 352 -12.31 34.88 16.97
C GLN A 352 -11.73 34.40 15.62
N TYR A 353 -11.76 33.09 15.37
CA TYR A 353 -11.14 32.44 14.18
C TYR A 353 -11.64 32.95 12.82
N TYR A 354 -12.76 33.69 12.81
CA TYR A 354 -13.33 34.38 11.65
C TYR A 354 -12.73 35.80 11.45
N LYS A 355 -11.63 36.12 12.14
CA LYS A 355 -10.85 37.37 12.03
C LYS A 355 -9.36 37.08 11.92
N THR A 356 -8.66 37.93 11.18
CA THR A 356 -7.20 37.90 11.04
C THR A 356 -6.53 39.07 11.78
N ASP A 357 -5.51 38.75 12.59
CA ASP A 357 -4.40 39.64 12.91
C ASP A 357 -3.36 39.52 11.79
N LEU A 358 -3.16 40.59 11.04
CA LEU A 358 -2.13 40.68 10.01
C LEU A 358 -0.88 41.33 10.61
N ARG A 359 0.19 40.54 10.76
CA ARG A 359 1.48 41.02 11.29
C ARG A 359 2.23 41.75 10.18
N CYS A 360 2.57 43.02 10.39
CA CYS A 360 3.37 43.84 9.49
C CYS A 360 4.81 43.84 9.99
N ILE A 361 5.67 43.07 9.31
CA ILE A 361 7.07 42.88 9.68
C ILE A 361 7.93 43.66 8.67
N ASP A 362 8.74 44.61 9.16
CA ASP A 362 9.80 45.25 8.38
C ASP A 362 10.90 44.21 8.09
N ILE A 363 11.21 44.06 6.80
CA ILE A 363 12.24 43.20 6.24
C ILE A 363 13.20 43.98 5.33
N SER A 364 13.20 45.32 5.40
CA SER A 364 14.03 46.21 4.58
C SER A 364 15.54 46.02 4.78
N ALA A 365 15.94 45.44 5.93
CA ALA A 365 17.31 45.05 6.23
C ALA A 365 17.87 44.02 5.20
N PRO A 366 18.92 44.36 4.42
CA PRO A 366 19.44 43.47 3.37
C PRO A 366 20.10 42.17 3.88
N ASP A 367 20.31 42.05 5.18
CA ASP A 367 20.92 40.88 5.83
C ASP A 367 19.88 39.88 6.35
N GLY A 368 18.59 40.13 6.11
CA GLY A 368 17.50 39.25 6.52
C GLY A 368 16.90 39.55 7.88
N SER A 369 17.43 40.51 8.64
CA SER A 369 16.85 40.90 9.94
C SER A 369 15.36 41.31 9.82
N MET A 370 14.57 40.98 10.84
CA MET A 370 13.12 41.22 10.89
C MET A 370 12.75 42.06 12.12
N ASN A 371 11.80 42.98 11.97
CA ASN A 371 11.19 43.69 13.10
C ASN A 371 9.67 43.85 12.89
N GLU A 372 8.83 43.48 13.87
CA GLU A 372 7.40 43.78 13.78
C GLU A 372 7.16 45.28 14.00
N ALA A 373 6.62 45.95 12.99
CA ALA A 373 6.22 47.35 13.09
C ALA A 373 4.82 47.46 13.72
N ALA A 374 3.86 46.64 13.26
CA ALA A 374 2.48 46.68 13.76
C ALA A 374 1.71 45.38 13.52
N THR A 375 0.61 45.20 14.25
CA THR A 375 -0.45 44.22 13.95
C THR A 375 -1.72 44.95 13.52
N ILE A 376 -2.28 44.58 12.37
CA ILE A 376 -3.54 45.13 11.83
C ILE A 376 -4.67 44.11 12.04
N ARG A 377 -5.74 44.53 12.74
CA ARG A 377 -6.93 43.72 13.01
C ARG A 377 -7.97 43.93 11.91
N THR A 378 -8.21 42.91 11.10
CA THR A 378 -9.17 42.95 9.98
C THR A 378 -10.63 42.75 10.42
N ALA A 379 -11.55 43.11 9.54
CA ALA A 379 -13.00 42.90 9.66
C ALA A 379 -13.35 41.41 9.69
N GLY A 380 -12.79 40.60 8.79
CA GLY A 380 -13.07 39.16 8.63
C GLY A 380 -11.80 38.30 8.57
N ARG A 381 -11.91 37.09 8.02
CA ARG A 381 -10.76 36.22 7.77
C ARG A 381 -10.15 36.54 6.41
N VAL A 382 -8.84 36.79 6.37
CA VAL A 382 -8.05 36.81 5.13
C VAL A 382 -7.82 35.35 4.70
N ALA A 383 -8.14 35.00 3.46
CA ALA A 383 -8.15 33.61 3.00
C ALA A 383 -6.79 33.11 2.46
N ASP A 384 -6.06 34.00 1.80
CA ASP A 384 -4.79 33.75 1.10
C ASP A 384 -4.07 35.08 0.87
N LYS A 385 -2.84 35.03 0.35
CA LYS A 385 -2.02 36.21 0.08
C LYS A 385 -2.48 37.06 -1.12
N PHE A 386 -3.23 36.48 -2.05
CA PHE A 386 -3.83 37.21 -3.17
C PHE A 386 -5.02 38.10 -2.76
N LYS A 387 -5.47 37.99 -1.51
CA LYS A 387 -6.36 38.96 -0.85
C LYS A 387 -5.66 40.23 -0.32
N MET A 388 -4.35 40.36 -0.49
CA MET A 388 -3.55 41.46 0.07
C MET A 388 -2.72 42.18 -1.00
N ARG A 389 -2.55 43.50 -0.86
CA ARG A 389 -1.62 44.29 -1.68
C ARG A 389 -1.13 45.53 -0.96
N LEU A 390 0.16 45.81 -1.00
CA LEU A 390 0.75 47.11 -0.68
C LEU A 390 1.06 47.86 -1.99
N ALA A 391 0.41 49.00 -2.21
CA ALA A 391 0.63 49.86 -3.38
C ALA A 391 0.66 51.33 -2.97
N LYS A 392 1.65 52.10 -3.45
CA LYS A 392 1.80 53.55 -3.19
C LYS A 392 1.76 53.93 -1.68
N GLY A 393 2.19 53.03 -0.79
CA GLY A 393 2.14 53.22 0.67
C GLY A 393 0.78 52.91 1.32
N THR A 394 -0.22 52.46 0.55
CA THR A 394 -1.50 51.95 1.05
C THR A 394 -1.54 50.43 0.97
N LEU A 395 -1.85 49.78 2.09
CA LEU A 395 -2.21 48.37 2.16
C LEU A 395 -3.72 48.22 1.90
N THR A 396 -4.11 47.39 0.94
CA THR A 396 -5.49 46.93 0.75
C THR A 396 -5.59 45.48 1.19
N VAL A 397 -6.63 45.15 1.97
CA VAL A 397 -6.91 43.79 2.45
C VAL A 397 -8.37 43.46 2.17
N ILE A 398 -8.63 42.26 1.66
CA ILE A 398 -9.99 41.75 1.45
C ILE A 398 -10.20 40.54 2.37
N SER A 399 -11.32 40.51 3.08
CA SER A 399 -11.60 39.50 4.10
C SER A 399 -13.06 39.04 4.11
N GLU A 400 -13.26 37.76 4.41
CA GLU A 400 -14.58 37.15 4.52
C GLU A 400 -15.09 37.29 5.97
N THR A 401 -16.17 38.05 6.17
CA THR A 401 -16.76 38.26 7.50
C THR A 401 -17.90 37.26 7.77
N TYR A 402 -18.02 36.83 9.03
CA TYR A 402 -19.06 35.91 9.47
C TYR A 402 -20.11 36.64 10.33
N ASN A 403 -21.23 37.02 9.73
CA ASN A 403 -22.27 37.80 10.40
C ASN A 403 -23.27 36.87 11.11
N ARG A 404 -23.05 36.62 12.41
CA ARG A 404 -23.92 35.81 13.28
C ARG A 404 -24.96 36.67 13.99
N ASN A 405 -26.01 37.06 13.26
CA ASN A 405 -27.05 37.95 13.77
C ASN A 405 -27.98 37.23 14.78
N GLY A 406 -27.93 37.63 16.06
CA GLY A 406 -28.34 36.78 17.20
C GLY A 406 -29.81 36.32 17.26
N ASN A 407 -30.71 36.98 16.53
CA ASN A 407 -32.15 36.67 16.53
C ASN A 407 -32.60 35.78 15.36
N ASN A 408 -31.71 35.38 14.46
CA ASN A 408 -32.08 34.59 13.28
C ASN A 408 -30.95 33.60 12.94
N ASN A 409 -31.23 32.30 13.03
CA ASN A 409 -30.19 31.24 13.04
C ASN A 409 -29.53 30.99 11.66
N ARG A 410 -29.67 31.93 10.72
CA ARG A 410 -29.01 31.95 9.41
C ARG A 410 -27.77 32.84 9.50
N ALA A 411 -26.61 32.23 9.67
CA ALA A 411 -25.35 32.92 9.43
C ALA A 411 -25.32 33.43 7.98
N ARG A 412 -24.69 34.60 7.76
CA ARG A 412 -24.38 35.10 6.43
C ARG A 412 -22.91 35.45 6.34
N TRP A 413 -22.30 35.09 5.21
CA TRP A 413 -21.01 35.59 4.80
C TRP A 413 -21.19 36.98 4.15
N GLU A 414 -20.21 37.86 4.31
CA GLU A 414 -20.18 39.20 3.72
C GLU A 414 -18.71 39.56 3.47
N THR A 415 -18.36 39.90 2.22
CA THR A 415 -16.98 40.25 1.86
C THR A 415 -16.71 41.72 2.20
N THR A 416 -15.63 41.98 2.93
CA THR A 416 -15.23 43.34 3.33
C THR A 416 -13.82 43.66 2.82
N LEU A 417 -13.70 44.77 2.10
CA LEU A 417 -12.44 45.38 1.69
C LEU A 417 -12.09 46.51 2.65
N GLU A 418 -10.87 46.51 3.15
CA GLU A 418 -10.32 47.50 4.07
C GLU A 418 -9.03 48.10 3.49
N THR A 419 -8.81 49.40 3.68
CA THR A 419 -7.59 50.10 3.25
C THR A 419 -6.89 50.76 4.44
N PHE A 420 -5.56 50.68 4.47
CA PHE A 420 -4.72 51.20 5.55
C PHE A 420 -3.51 51.96 5.01
N SER A 421 -3.24 53.14 5.54
CA SER A 421 -2.02 53.91 5.28
C SER A 421 -0.85 53.32 6.07
N LEU A 422 0.23 52.97 5.38
CA LEU A 422 1.53 52.60 5.98
C LEU A 422 2.56 53.73 5.86
N ALA A 423 2.11 54.98 5.71
CA ALA A 423 2.97 56.16 5.80
C ALA A 423 3.67 56.31 7.17
N ASN A 424 3.12 55.65 8.20
CA ASN A 424 3.77 55.38 9.47
C ASN A 424 3.59 53.88 9.81
N PRO A 425 4.56 53.01 9.48
CA PRO A 425 4.42 51.55 9.64
C PRO A 425 4.11 51.10 11.08
N ASP A 426 4.64 51.82 12.08
CA ASP A 426 4.42 51.54 13.51
C ASP A 426 2.97 51.85 13.96
N LYS A 427 2.24 52.66 13.17
CA LYS A 427 0.87 53.11 13.46
C LYS A 427 0.04 53.18 12.17
N PRO A 428 -0.37 52.03 11.59
CA PRO A 428 -1.22 51.98 10.42
C PRO A 428 -2.55 52.72 10.66
N GLU A 429 -2.90 53.63 9.76
CA GLU A 429 -4.13 54.41 9.83
C GLU A 429 -5.18 53.82 8.88
N ALA A 430 -6.36 53.43 9.38
CA ALA A 430 -7.46 52.97 8.52
C ALA A 430 -8.00 54.13 7.68
N LEU A 431 -8.15 53.90 6.37
CA LEU A 431 -8.52 54.93 5.38
C LEU A 431 -9.96 54.79 4.91
N GLY A 432 -10.42 53.58 4.60
CA GLY A 432 -11.74 53.30 4.03
C GLY A 432 -12.16 51.84 4.18
N GLU A 433 -13.46 51.60 4.05
CA GLU A 433 -14.10 50.28 4.19
C GLU A 433 -15.22 50.14 3.14
N LEU A 434 -15.29 49.00 2.45
CA LEU A 434 -16.35 48.66 1.51
C LEU A 434 -16.86 47.23 1.77
N ARG A 435 -18.17 47.03 1.79
CA ARG A 435 -18.80 45.70 1.92
C ARG A 435 -19.62 45.33 0.69
N LEU A 436 -19.45 44.10 0.22
CA LEU A 436 -20.07 43.52 -0.96
C LEU A 436 -20.48 42.04 -0.70
N ALA A 437 -21.15 41.42 -1.67
CA ALA A 437 -21.43 39.97 -1.67
C ALA A 437 -22.13 39.44 -0.39
N LYS A 438 -23.39 39.84 -0.18
CA LYS A 438 -24.14 39.64 1.09
C LYS A 438 -24.90 38.31 1.19
N GLY A 439 -24.15 37.24 1.37
CA GLY A 439 -24.62 35.86 1.52
C GLY A 439 -23.59 34.86 0.98
N GLU A 440 -22.86 35.32 -0.03
CA GLU A 440 -21.87 34.59 -0.82
C GLU A 440 -20.53 34.40 -0.11
N ARG A 441 -19.82 33.34 -0.50
CA ARG A 441 -18.44 33.03 -0.11
C ARG A 441 -17.43 33.77 -0.98
N LEU A 442 -16.28 34.13 -0.43
CA LEU A 442 -15.14 34.69 -1.16
C LEU A 442 -14.33 33.59 -1.87
N PHE A 443 -14.02 33.80 -3.16
CA PHE A 443 -13.19 32.92 -3.98
C PHE A 443 -12.00 33.70 -4.56
N ALA A 444 -11.95 33.98 -5.86
CA ALA A 444 -10.84 34.70 -6.47
C ALA A 444 -10.78 36.19 -6.04
N THR A 445 -9.60 36.77 -6.13
CA THR A 445 -9.38 38.21 -5.94
C THR A 445 -8.15 38.61 -6.72
N ARG A 446 -8.20 39.71 -7.47
CA ARG A 446 -7.06 40.15 -8.27
C ARG A 446 -6.95 41.65 -8.34
N PHE A 447 -5.82 42.16 -7.88
CA PHE A 447 -5.44 43.56 -8.01
C PHE A 447 -4.83 43.86 -9.38
N ASP A 448 -5.11 45.06 -9.89
CA ASP A 448 -4.70 45.56 -11.20
C ASP A 448 -4.66 47.10 -11.16
N ALA A 449 -3.49 47.72 -11.35
CA ALA A 449 -3.30 49.18 -11.21
C ALA A 449 -4.05 49.79 -10.00
N ASP A 450 -4.99 50.71 -10.22
CA ASP A 450 -5.84 51.32 -9.19
C ASP A 450 -7.23 50.65 -9.08
N ARG A 451 -7.30 49.35 -9.34
CA ARG A 451 -8.52 48.52 -9.30
C ARG A 451 -8.31 47.22 -8.52
N VAL A 452 -9.42 46.58 -8.15
CA VAL A 452 -9.45 45.17 -7.77
C VAL A 452 -10.69 44.47 -8.31
N TYR A 453 -10.48 43.25 -8.80
CA TYR A 453 -11.48 42.30 -9.24
C TYR A 453 -11.75 41.32 -8.10
N ILE A 454 -13.00 41.10 -7.73
CA ILE A 454 -13.40 40.21 -6.62
C ILE A 454 -14.47 39.25 -7.13
N VAL A 455 -14.38 37.99 -6.73
CA VAL A 455 -15.24 36.88 -7.19
C VAL A 455 -15.82 36.17 -5.98
N THR A 456 -17.14 36.04 -5.96
CA THR A 456 -17.91 35.57 -4.80
C THR A 456 -19.05 34.68 -5.26
N TYR A 457 -19.44 33.67 -4.49
CA TYR A 457 -20.43 32.68 -4.94
C TYR A 457 -21.33 32.14 -3.82
N GLU A 458 -22.64 32.10 -4.09
CA GLU A 458 -23.63 31.30 -3.36
C GLU A 458 -24.28 30.24 -4.29
N ARG A 459 -24.61 30.63 -5.54
CA ARG A 459 -25.10 29.75 -6.64
C ARG A 459 -24.78 30.22 -8.07
N ILE A 460 -24.35 31.48 -8.22
CA ILE A 460 -23.88 32.15 -9.44
C ILE A 460 -22.76 33.09 -8.96
N ASP A 461 -21.75 33.35 -9.79
CA ASP A 461 -20.56 34.17 -9.43
C ASP A 461 -20.65 35.59 -10.04
N PRO A 462 -20.97 36.63 -9.25
CA PRO A 462 -20.70 38.01 -9.63
C PRO A 462 -19.20 38.35 -9.56
N LEU A 463 -18.61 38.61 -10.73
CA LEU A 463 -17.33 39.31 -10.87
C LEU A 463 -17.53 40.81 -10.57
N TRP A 464 -17.14 41.24 -9.38
CA TRP A 464 -17.16 42.64 -8.93
C TRP A 464 -15.92 43.39 -9.43
N ILE A 465 -16.10 44.64 -9.86
CA ILE A 465 -15.02 45.58 -10.15
C ILE A 465 -15.07 46.75 -9.17
N VAL A 466 -14.04 46.88 -8.34
CA VAL A 466 -13.88 47.98 -7.38
C VAL A 466 -12.75 48.91 -7.81
N ASP A 467 -13.03 50.20 -7.79
CA ASP A 467 -12.06 51.29 -7.98
C ASP A 467 -11.41 51.65 -6.65
N LEU A 468 -10.08 51.78 -6.67
CA LEU A 468 -9.22 52.09 -5.52
C LEU A 468 -8.43 53.40 -5.75
N SER A 469 -8.83 54.21 -6.73
CA SER A 469 -8.15 55.47 -7.09
C SER A 469 -8.13 56.50 -5.96
N ASP A 470 -9.16 56.53 -5.11
CA ASP A 470 -9.06 57.09 -3.75
C ASP A 470 -9.19 55.95 -2.73
N PRO A 471 -8.13 55.61 -1.97
CA PRO A 471 -8.21 54.55 -0.98
C PRO A 471 -9.10 54.88 0.23
N ARG A 472 -9.57 56.12 0.40
CA ARG A 472 -10.56 56.49 1.44
C ARG A 472 -12.00 56.21 1.03
N GLU A 473 -12.29 56.20 -0.27
CA GLU A 473 -13.62 55.96 -0.82
C GLU A 473 -13.56 54.87 -1.92
N PRO A 474 -13.28 53.60 -1.56
CA PRO A 474 -13.32 52.48 -2.50
C PRO A 474 -14.75 52.23 -3.00
N VAL A 475 -14.95 52.21 -4.32
CA VAL A 475 -16.30 52.20 -4.96
C VAL A 475 -16.44 51.09 -5.98
N ILE A 476 -17.52 50.31 -5.88
CA ILE A 476 -17.96 49.35 -6.90
C ILE A 476 -18.34 50.12 -8.18
N LYS A 477 -17.72 49.80 -9.31
CA LYS A 477 -18.04 50.38 -10.63
C LYS A 477 -18.91 49.48 -11.50
N GLY A 478 -18.76 48.16 -11.35
CA GLY A 478 -19.46 47.17 -12.17
C GLY A 478 -19.47 45.80 -11.50
N GLU A 479 -20.35 44.96 -12.03
CA GLU A 479 -20.70 43.62 -11.54
C GLU A 479 -21.07 42.78 -12.78
N LEU A 480 -20.72 41.49 -12.80
CA LEU A 480 -21.05 40.57 -13.89
C LEU A 480 -21.29 39.16 -13.35
N GLU A 481 -22.54 38.72 -13.35
CA GLU A 481 -22.91 37.33 -13.07
C GLU A 481 -22.38 36.36 -14.15
N VAL A 482 -21.75 35.26 -13.72
CA VAL A 482 -21.30 34.14 -14.57
C VAL A 482 -21.69 32.79 -13.95
N PRO A 483 -22.15 31.79 -14.75
CA PRO A 483 -22.35 30.42 -14.27
C PRO A 483 -21.02 29.73 -13.95
N GLY A 484 -20.96 29.09 -12.78
CA GLY A 484 -19.74 28.58 -12.17
C GLY A 484 -19.15 29.52 -11.12
N TRP A 485 -17.83 29.40 -10.88
CA TRP A 485 -17.02 30.40 -10.16
C TRP A 485 -15.56 30.40 -10.64
N SER A 486 -14.89 31.55 -10.57
CA SER A 486 -13.44 31.62 -10.83
C SER A 486 -12.60 31.31 -9.57
N THR A 487 -11.44 30.67 -9.73
CA THR A 487 -10.41 30.53 -8.67
C THR A 487 -9.28 31.52 -8.85
N TYR A 488 -8.81 31.72 -10.09
CA TYR A 488 -7.74 32.67 -10.42
C TYR A 488 -8.12 33.56 -11.60
N ILE A 489 -7.71 34.84 -11.53
CA ILE A 489 -7.85 35.86 -12.58
C ILE A 489 -6.47 36.42 -12.93
N GLN A 490 -6.12 36.36 -14.22
CA GLN A 490 -4.97 37.03 -14.83
C GLN A 490 -5.43 38.31 -15.56
N PRO A 491 -4.95 39.51 -15.17
CA PRO A 491 -5.18 40.75 -15.93
C PRO A 491 -4.38 40.77 -17.23
N LEU A 492 -4.97 41.36 -18.28
CA LEU A 492 -4.38 41.52 -19.62
C LEU A 492 -4.67 42.91 -20.20
N GLY A 493 -4.62 43.95 -19.34
CA GLY A 493 -4.91 45.34 -19.67
C GLY A 493 -6.42 45.61 -19.81
N ASP A 494 -6.93 45.62 -21.03
CA ASP A 494 -8.35 45.88 -21.32
C ASP A 494 -9.27 44.67 -21.08
N ARG A 495 -8.68 43.53 -20.68
CA ARG A 495 -9.33 42.22 -20.57
C ARG A 495 -8.81 41.46 -19.36
N LEU A 496 -9.59 40.47 -18.92
CA LEU A 496 -9.17 39.48 -17.92
C LEU A 496 -9.28 38.08 -18.53
N VAL A 497 -8.44 37.16 -18.07
CA VAL A 497 -8.62 35.72 -18.28
C VAL A 497 -8.72 35.06 -16.91
N SER A 498 -9.71 34.20 -16.67
CA SER A 498 -9.81 33.40 -15.45
C SER A 498 -9.73 31.91 -15.72
N ILE A 499 -9.35 31.15 -14.69
CA ILE A 499 -9.51 29.71 -14.56
C ILE A 499 -10.44 29.45 -13.36
N GLY A 500 -11.25 28.42 -13.44
CA GLY A 500 -12.22 28.08 -12.39
C GLY A 500 -13.05 26.84 -12.72
N VAL A 501 -14.27 26.80 -12.19
CA VAL A 501 -15.24 25.72 -12.39
C VAL A 501 -16.47 26.28 -13.11
N ASP A 502 -16.89 25.64 -14.20
CA ASP A 502 -18.25 25.75 -14.75
C ASP A 502 -19.10 24.62 -14.16
N ASP A 503 -20.27 24.91 -13.60
CA ASP A 503 -21.17 23.94 -12.97
C ASP A 503 -22.51 23.77 -13.70
N THR A 504 -22.63 24.34 -14.91
CA THR A 504 -23.83 24.28 -15.75
C THR A 504 -24.31 22.83 -15.96
N ASP A 505 -25.62 22.60 -15.98
CA ASP A 505 -26.26 21.28 -16.00
C ASP A 505 -25.86 20.36 -14.82
N ASN A 506 -25.38 20.91 -13.70
CA ASN A 506 -24.75 20.16 -12.60
C ASN A 506 -23.48 19.38 -13.04
N LYS A 507 -22.82 19.81 -14.13
CA LYS A 507 -21.59 19.21 -14.67
C LYS A 507 -20.39 20.10 -14.30
N ARG A 508 -19.86 19.91 -13.08
CA ARG A 508 -18.61 20.57 -12.66
C ARG A 508 -17.49 20.23 -13.64
N ARG A 509 -16.94 21.26 -14.29
CA ARG A 509 -15.88 21.15 -15.29
C ARG A 509 -14.87 22.27 -15.11
N VAL A 510 -13.60 22.01 -15.40
CA VAL A 510 -12.58 23.06 -15.55
C VAL A 510 -13.01 24.03 -16.65
N ALA A 511 -12.91 25.33 -16.38
CA ALA A 511 -13.33 26.37 -17.30
C ALA A 511 -12.32 27.53 -17.35
N VAL A 512 -11.98 27.97 -18.57
CA VAL A 512 -11.25 29.22 -18.83
C VAL A 512 -12.19 30.24 -19.44
N SER A 513 -12.25 31.44 -18.85
CA SER A 513 -13.15 32.52 -19.25
C SER A 513 -12.37 33.77 -19.65
N LEU A 514 -12.78 34.44 -20.73
CA LEU A 514 -12.18 35.68 -21.23
C LEU A 514 -13.18 36.83 -21.09
N PHE A 515 -12.77 37.91 -20.42
CA PHE A 515 -13.61 39.07 -20.09
C PHE A 515 -13.12 40.35 -20.77
N ASP A 516 -14.03 41.27 -21.03
CA ASP A 516 -13.75 42.67 -21.40
C ASP A 516 -14.01 43.56 -20.20
N VAL A 517 -13.02 44.38 -19.84
CA VAL A 517 -13.07 45.35 -18.74
C VAL A 517 -12.60 46.75 -19.20
N SER A 518 -12.71 47.02 -20.51
CA SER A 518 -12.41 48.34 -21.09
C SER A 518 -13.37 49.43 -20.60
N ASP A 519 -14.66 49.10 -20.43
CA ASP A 519 -15.65 49.87 -19.66
C ASP A 519 -15.92 49.14 -18.33
N VAL A 520 -15.29 49.59 -17.24
CA VAL A 520 -15.47 49.03 -15.90
C VAL A 520 -16.88 49.16 -15.34
N THR A 521 -17.77 49.94 -15.99
CA THR A 521 -19.20 50.02 -15.64
C THR A 521 -20.06 49.00 -16.39
N LYS A 522 -19.48 48.33 -17.40
CA LYS A 522 -20.16 47.31 -18.22
C LYS A 522 -19.21 46.14 -18.54
N PRO A 523 -18.65 45.46 -17.51
CA PRO A 523 -17.91 44.23 -17.73
C PRO A 523 -18.78 43.19 -18.47
N ARG A 524 -18.14 42.39 -19.31
CA ARG A 524 -18.82 41.33 -20.06
C ARG A 524 -17.92 40.13 -20.27
N LEU A 525 -18.49 38.94 -20.12
CA LEU A 525 -17.88 37.71 -20.62
C LEU A 525 -17.84 37.79 -22.16
N ILE A 526 -16.67 37.57 -22.75
CA ILE A 526 -16.48 37.53 -24.20
C ILE A 526 -16.62 36.10 -24.71
N ASP A 527 -15.94 35.15 -24.05
CA ASP A 527 -15.81 33.76 -24.48
C ASP A 527 -15.49 32.85 -23.28
N LYS A 528 -15.83 31.56 -23.35
CA LYS A 528 -15.57 30.55 -22.30
C LYS A 528 -15.33 29.16 -22.92
N VAL A 529 -14.25 28.50 -22.49
CA VAL A 529 -13.87 27.14 -22.90
C VAL A 529 -13.85 26.20 -21.70
N THR A 530 -14.44 25.01 -21.83
CA THR A 530 -14.43 23.97 -20.80
C THR A 530 -13.63 22.72 -21.20
N MET A 531 -13.12 21.98 -20.21
CA MET A 531 -12.37 20.73 -20.35
C MET A 531 -13.05 19.61 -19.56
N GLY A 532 -13.03 18.37 -20.06
CA GLY A 532 -13.81 17.26 -19.49
C GLY A 532 -15.32 17.33 -19.75
N ASP A 533 -15.98 16.17 -19.73
CA ASP A 533 -17.44 16.07 -19.90
C ASP A 533 -18.20 16.30 -18.59
N ARG A 534 -17.64 15.79 -17.48
CA ARG A 534 -18.16 15.90 -16.11
C ARG A 534 -17.07 15.59 -15.09
N TRP A 535 -17.15 16.23 -13.92
CA TRP A 535 -16.24 16.02 -12.78
C TRP A 535 -14.77 16.11 -13.17
N SER A 536 -14.43 17.16 -13.93
CA SER A 536 -13.04 17.51 -14.21
C SER A 536 -12.54 18.59 -13.26
N TRP A 537 -11.25 18.52 -12.97
CA TRP A 537 -10.52 19.42 -12.09
C TRP A 537 -9.14 19.70 -12.68
N SER A 538 -8.42 20.64 -12.08
CA SER A 538 -7.12 21.10 -12.55
C SER A 538 -6.24 21.52 -11.38
N GLU A 539 -4.93 21.26 -11.48
CA GLU A 539 -3.94 21.82 -10.55
C GLU A 539 -4.02 23.37 -10.51
N ALA A 540 -4.38 24.01 -11.63
CA ALA A 540 -4.63 25.45 -11.76
C ALA A 540 -5.83 25.99 -10.95
N GLN A 541 -6.54 25.14 -10.21
CA GLN A 541 -7.60 25.54 -9.27
C GLN A 541 -7.12 25.61 -7.81
N TYR A 542 -5.86 25.25 -7.56
CA TYR A 542 -5.22 25.16 -6.23
C TYR A 542 -3.79 25.76 -6.22
N ASP A 543 -3.09 25.64 -7.35
CA ASP A 543 -1.74 26.15 -7.59
C ASP A 543 -1.74 26.90 -8.93
N GLU A 544 -1.66 28.22 -8.85
CA GLU A 544 -1.78 29.12 -9.98
C GLU A 544 -0.64 28.97 -11.00
N LYS A 545 0.52 28.42 -10.59
CA LYS A 545 1.71 28.27 -11.44
C LYS A 545 1.47 27.19 -12.51
N ALA A 546 0.45 26.35 -12.32
CA ALA A 546 -0.09 25.48 -13.36
C ALA A 546 -0.91 26.24 -14.44
N PHE A 547 -1.41 27.45 -14.18
CA PHE A 547 -2.18 28.25 -15.15
C PHE A 547 -1.29 29.15 -16.02
N THR A 548 -0.61 28.54 -16.99
CA THR A 548 0.33 29.29 -17.84
C THR A 548 -0.41 30.08 -18.93
N VAL A 549 -0.46 31.39 -18.76
CA VAL A 549 -0.96 32.38 -19.74
C VAL A 549 0.23 33.05 -20.44
N LEU A 550 0.28 32.99 -21.77
CA LEU A 550 1.39 33.47 -22.60
C LEU A 550 0.87 34.49 -23.63
N PRO A 551 0.69 35.78 -23.25
CA PRO A 551 0.07 36.78 -24.13
C PRO A 551 0.88 37.09 -25.38
N HIS A 552 2.22 36.96 -25.31
CA HIS A 552 3.12 37.21 -26.43
C HIS A 552 2.98 36.17 -27.55
N ALA A 553 2.64 34.93 -27.20
CA ALA A 553 2.37 33.84 -28.15
C ALA A 553 0.86 33.66 -28.45
N GLY A 554 -0.02 34.44 -27.81
CA GLY A 554 -1.47 34.27 -27.90
C GLY A 554 -1.90 32.86 -27.48
N LEU A 555 -1.40 32.38 -26.34
CA LEU A 555 -1.49 31.00 -25.89
C LEU A 555 -1.88 30.92 -24.40
N ILE A 556 -2.68 29.91 -24.04
CA ILE A 556 -2.90 29.46 -22.65
C ILE A 556 -2.73 27.94 -22.62
N LEU A 557 -2.09 27.45 -21.55
CA LEU A 557 -1.89 26.03 -21.26
C LEU A 557 -2.53 25.69 -19.91
N VAL A 558 -3.37 24.65 -19.89
CA VAL A 558 -4.09 24.23 -18.68
C VAL A 558 -3.98 22.72 -18.47
N PRO A 559 -3.24 22.22 -17.45
CA PRO A 559 -3.33 20.82 -17.05
C PRO A 559 -4.71 20.53 -16.48
N TYR A 560 -5.35 19.43 -16.88
CA TYR A 560 -6.64 19.00 -16.34
C TYR A 560 -6.77 17.48 -16.31
N GLN A 561 -7.65 17.02 -15.43
CA GLN A 561 -7.98 15.62 -15.23
C GLN A 561 -9.49 15.46 -15.06
N GLY A 562 -10.07 14.32 -15.43
CA GLY A 562 -11.52 14.08 -15.32
C GLY A 562 -12.06 13.13 -16.36
N TYR A 563 -13.38 12.87 -16.34
CA TYR A 563 -13.99 11.94 -17.28
C TYR A 563 -14.20 12.58 -18.67
N GLU A 564 -13.76 11.86 -19.71
CA GLU A 564 -14.01 12.17 -21.13
C GLU A 564 -14.42 10.88 -21.85
N GLY A 565 -15.64 10.85 -22.40
CA GLY A 565 -16.22 9.64 -23.00
C GLY A 565 -16.30 8.47 -22.01
N THR A 566 -15.61 7.38 -22.34
CA THR A 566 -15.49 6.16 -21.50
C THR A 566 -14.22 6.13 -20.63
N GLY A 567 -13.34 7.15 -20.73
CA GLY A 567 -12.03 7.16 -20.08
C GLY A 567 -11.87 8.28 -19.05
N TYR A 568 -10.72 8.25 -18.35
CA TYR A 568 -10.27 9.32 -17.47
C TYR A 568 -9.08 10.04 -18.13
N ALA A 569 -9.28 11.29 -18.51
CA ALA A 569 -8.27 12.13 -19.13
C ALA A 569 -7.22 12.59 -18.11
N LYS A 570 -5.96 12.67 -18.56
CA LYS A 570 -4.83 13.31 -17.88
C LYS A 570 -4.06 14.11 -18.93
N LYS A 571 -4.36 15.41 -19.07
CA LYS A 571 -4.02 16.17 -20.29
C LYS A 571 -3.65 17.61 -20.00
N VAL A 572 -2.89 18.25 -20.88
CA VAL A 572 -2.78 19.72 -20.95
C VAL A 572 -3.56 20.21 -22.17
N GLN A 573 -4.52 21.09 -21.94
CA GLN A 573 -5.28 21.75 -23.00
C GLN A 573 -4.50 22.93 -23.57
N ILE A 574 -4.31 22.95 -24.89
CA ILE A 574 -3.79 24.10 -25.64
C ILE A 574 -4.98 25.01 -26.03
N ILE A 575 -4.90 26.30 -25.75
CA ILE A 575 -5.94 27.29 -26.10
C ILE A 575 -5.29 28.49 -26.80
N ASP A 576 -5.80 28.93 -27.95
CA ASP A 576 -5.41 30.23 -28.51
C ASP A 576 -6.10 31.36 -27.76
N LEU A 577 -5.32 32.27 -27.18
CA LEU A 577 -5.76 33.51 -26.57
C LEU A 577 -5.74 34.63 -27.61
N ASN A 578 -6.90 34.92 -28.20
CA ASN A 578 -7.08 36.03 -29.13
C ASN A 578 -7.64 37.27 -28.40
N LYS A 579 -7.70 38.42 -29.09
CA LYS A 579 -8.27 39.66 -28.50
C LYS A 579 -9.73 39.51 -28.05
N LYS A 580 -10.53 38.63 -28.67
CA LYS A 580 -11.96 38.47 -28.39
C LYS A 580 -12.46 37.01 -28.40
N THR A 581 -11.57 36.02 -28.46
CA THR A 581 -11.96 34.60 -28.47
C THR A 581 -10.92 33.70 -27.80
N LEU A 582 -11.40 32.58 -27.27
CA LEU A 582 -10.62 31.47 -26.73
C LEU A 582 -10.86 30.25 -27.63
N LYS A 583 -9.90 29.89 -28.49
CA LYS A 583 -10.05 28.69 -29.33
C LYS A 583 -9.41 27.49 -28.66
N LYS A 584 -10.22 26.51 -28.20
CA LYS A 584 -9.75 25.17 -27.82
C LYS A 584 -9.01 24.54 -29.01
N ARG A 585 -7.74 24.15 -28.84
CA ARG A 585 -6.91 23.46 -29.85
C ARG A 585 -6.70 21.99 -29.42
N GLY A 586 -5.62 21.36 -29.87
CA GLY A 586 -5.23 20.01 -29.45
C GLY A 586 -4.83 19.92 -27.97
N VAL A 587 -4.44 18.73 -27.57
CA VAL A 587 -4.06 18.39 -26.19
C VAL A 587 -2.68 17.72 -26.14
N ILE A 588 -1.99 17.87 -25.03
CA ILE A 588 -0.80 17.08 -24.69
C ILE A 588 -1.26 16.00 -23.70
N GLU A 589 -1.15 14.73 -24.05
CA GLU A 589 -1.59 13.62 -23.21
C GLU A 589 -0.44 13.08 -22.35
N HIS A 590 -0.70 12.85 -21.05
CA HIS A 590 0.26 12.33 -20.07
C HIS A 590 -0.23 11.00 -19.47
N ALA A 591 0.69 10.17 -18.99
CA ALA A 591 0.34 8.94 -18.26
C ALA A 591 -0.14 9.20 -16.82
N LEU A 592 0.37 10.28 -16.21
CA LEU A 592 0.02 10.76 -14.87
C LEU A 592 -0.58 12.18 -14.94
N GLN A 593 -1.00 12.75 -13.82
CA GLN A 593 -1.40 14.17 -13.70
C GLN A 593 -0.28 15.11 -14.19
N PRO A 594 -0.49 15.90 -15.26
CA PRO A 594 0.41 17.00 -15.58
C PRO A 594 0.28 18.13 -14.54
N ARG A 595 1.41 18.73 -14.18
CA ARG A 595 1.54 19.73 -13.09
C ARG A 595 1.90 21.12 -13.58
N ARG A 596 2.75 21.22 -14.61
CA ARG A 596 3.13 22.47 -15.30
C ARG A 596 3.22 22.27 -16.80
N ALA A 597 3.04 23.34 -17.57
CA ALA A 597 3.35 23.39 -18.98
C ALA A 597 3.65 24.83 -19.41
N THR A 598 4.78 25.06 -20.08
CA THR A 598 5.15 26.40 -20.59
C THR A 598 5.88 26.33 -21.91
N GLU A 599 5.94 27.45 -22.62
CA GLU A 599 6.69 27.63 -23.85
C GLU A 599 8.17 27.90 -23.54
N TYR A 600 9.05 27.02 -24.01
CA TYR A 600 10.50 27.15 -23.92
C TYR A 600 11.07 27.22 -25.33
N GLN A 601 11.29 28.44 -25.81
CA GLN A 601 11.66 28.73 -27.20
C GLN A 601 10.57 28.16 -28.15
N ASP A 602 10.94 27.33 -29.13
CA ASP A 602 10.02 26.83 -30.17
C ASP A 602 9.15 25.62 -29.72
N PHE A 603 9.22 25.23 -28.45
CA PHE A 603 8.62 24.01 -27.89
C PHE A 603 7.76 24.31 -26.68
N ILE A 604 6.71 23.51 -26.45
CA ILE A 604 6.06 23.43 -25.14
C ILE A 604 6.76 22.33 -24.32
N MET A 605 7.27 22.70 -23.16
CA MET A 605 7.74 21.77 -22.13
C MET A 605 6.59 21.53 -21.15
N SER A 606 6.21 20.27 -20.91
CA SER A 606 5.11 19.91 -20.03
C SER A 606 5.47 18.74 -19.14
N ILE A 607 5.24 18.85 -17.84
CA ILE A 607 5.81 17.96 -16.82
C ILE A 607 4.75 17.39 -15.88
N SER A 608 4.97 16.16 -15.43
CA SER A 608 4.27 15.46 -14.35
C SER A 608 5.31 14.90 -13.36
N GLY A 609 4.87 14.28 -12.26
CA GLY A 609 5.81 13.60 -11.33
C GLY A 609 6.59 12.43 -11.96
N GLN A 610 6.10 11.84 -13.07
CA GLN A 610 6.72 10.70 -13.74
C GLN A 610 7.33 11.01 -15.11
N GLU A 611 6.97 12.12 -15.78
CA GLU A 611 7.50 12.41 -17.12
C GLU A 611 7.56 13.89 -17.49
N LEU A 612 8.61 14.25 -18.24
CA LEU A 612 8.72 15.49 -19.01
C LEU A 612 8.48 15.20 -20.48
N LEU A 613 7.53 15.91 -21.08
CA LEU A 613 7.23 15.90 -22.51
C LEU A 613 7.72 17.19 -23.16
N SER A 614 8.50 17.05 -24.23
CA SER A 614 8.89 18.13 -25.13
C SER A 614 8.06 18.07 -26.41
N VAL A 615 7.32 19.14 -26.70
CA VAL A 615 6.22 19.13 -27.67
C VAL A 615 6.37 20.25 -28.70
N ASP A 616 6.42 19.86 -29.98
CA ASP A 616 6.26 20.74 -31.12
C ASP A 616 4.77 21.06 -31.30
N ALA A 617 4.42 22.30 -30.99
CA ALA A 617 3.06 22.83 -31.12
C ALA A 617 2.89 23.76 -32.33
N THR A 618 3.79 23.70 -33.32
CA THR A 618 3.72 24.52 -34.55
C THR A 618 2.35 24.38 -35.23
N ASN A 619 1.79 23.16 -35.22
CA ASN A 619 0.38 22.93 -35.47
C ASN A 619 -0.37 22.67 -34.15
N ARG A 620 -0.86 23.72 -33.49
CA ARG A 620 -1.60 23.62 -32.22
C ARG A 620 -2.84 22.71 -32.26
N ASP A 621 -3.46 22.45 -33.42
CA ASP A 621 -4.58 21.48 -33.52
C ASP A 621 -4.10 20.01 -33.45
N LYS A 622 -2.81 19.75 -33.73
CA LYS A 622 -2.16 18.43 -33.67
C LYS A 622 -0.73 18.56 -33.13
N PRO A 623 -0.56 18.85 -31.82
CA PRO A 623 0.76 18.92 -31.19
C PRO A 623 1.47 17.57 -31.29
N VAL A 624 2.79 17.59 -31.45
CA VAL A 624 3.62 16.39 -31.62
C VAL A 624 4.68 16.33 -30.53
N VAL A 625 4.58 15.35 -29.64
CA VAL A 625 5.65 15.01 -28.70
C VAL A 625 6.88 14.60 -29.53
N LYS A 626 8.01 15.28 -29.33
CA LYS A 626 9.30 14.94 -29.95
C LYS A 626 10.19 14.15 -28.99
N GLY A 627 10.20 14.56 -27.72
CA GLY A 627 10.95 13.92 -26.65
C GLY A 627 10.07 13.60 -25.44
N ARG A 628 10.36 12.48 -24.79
CA ARG A 628 9.81 12.07 -23.49
C ARG A 628 10.96 11.63 -22.60
N VAL A 629 11.03 12.16 -21.40
CA VAL A 629 11.95 11.71 -20.34
C VAL A 629 11.10 11.09 -19.24
N GLU A 630 11.40 9.84 -18.87
CA GLU A 630 10.84 9.24 -17.65
C GLU A 630 11.60 9.81 -16.45
N LEU A 631 10.88 10.46 -15.54
CA LEU A 631 11.41 11.16 -14.36
C LEU A 631 11.29 10.33 -13.08
N ALA A 632 10.33 9.41 -13.03
CA ALA A 632 10.14 8.47 -11.94
C ALA A 632 9.33 7.26 -12.42
N TRP A 633 9.58 6.10 -11.82
CA TRP A 633 8.85 4.86 -12.05
C TRP A 633 8.70 4.08 -10.75
N PHE A 634 7.72 3.15 -10.75
CA PHE A 634 7.48 2.20 -9.68
C PHE A 634 8.58 1.13 -9.62
N VAL A 635 8.99 0.77 -8.41
CA VAL A 635 9.80 -0.41 -8.09
C VAL A 635 9.17 -1.10 -6.89
N ASP A 636 8.42 -2.17 -7.16
CA ASP A 636 7.70 -2.95 -6.14
C ASP A 636 8.52 -4.15 -5.65
N GLN A 637 9.45 -4.63 -6.47
CA GLN A 637 10.41 -5.70 -6.17
C GLN A 637 11.76 -5.41 -6.85
N ILE A 638 12.85 -5.80 -6.19
CA ILE A 638 14.23 -5.74 -6.71
C ILE A 638 14.79 -7.16 -6.74
N ILE A 639 15.56 -7.51 -7.78
CA ILE A 639 16.35 -8.74 -7.82
C ILE A 639 17.78 -8.40 -8.30
N PRO A 640 18.83 -8.52 -7.46
CA PRO A 640 20.20 -8.28 -7.86
C PRO A 640 20.73 -9.45 -8.72
N VAL A 641 21.35 -9.15 -9.86
CA VAL A 641 21.90 -10.16 -10.79
C VAL A 641 23.28 -9.70 -11.27
N GLY A 642 24.34 -10.31 -10.74
CA GLY A 642 25.72 -9.87 -10.98
C GLY A 642 25.94 -8.42 -10.50
N ASP A 643 26.38 -7.56 -11.41
CA ASP A 643 26.59 -6.12 -11.18
C ASP A 643 25.32 -5.27 -11.41
N TYR A 644 24.23 -5.91 -11.88
CA TYR A 644 22.96 -5.25 -12.22
C TYR A 644 21.89 -5.41 -11.13
N LEU A 645 20.87 -4.55 -11.23
CA LEU A 645 19.61 -4.65 -10.53
C LEU A 645 18.48 -4.82 -11.54
N LEU A 646 17.67 -5.86 -11.35
CA LEU A 646 16.37 -5.98 -11.97
C LEU A 646 15.35 -5.27 -11.08
N GLN A 647 14.68 -4.25 -11.61
CA GLN A 647 13.63 -3.50 -10.92
C GLN A 647 12.27 -3.82 -11.57
N LEU A 648 11.30 -4.26 -10.78
CA LEU A 648 10.02 -4.74 -11.27
C LEU A 648 8.87 -3.88 -10.73
N ALA A 649 8.03 -3.39 -11.63
CA ALA A 649 6.76 -2.73 -11.34
C ALA A 649 5.60 -3.69 -11.64
N ARG A 650 4.68 -3.90 -10.70
CA ARG A 650 3.66 -4.95 -10.80
C ARG A 650 2.46 -4.64 -11.71
N GLY A 651 2.34 -3.41 -12.19
CA GLY A 651 1.27 -2.99 -13.10
C GLY A 651 -0.10 -2.79 -12.43
N SER A 652 -1.03 -2.24 -13.22
CA SER A 652 -2.47 -2.08 -12.95
C SER A 652 -2.90 -1.95 -11.47
N ASN A 653 -2.61 -0.80 -10.83
CA ASN A 653 -3.20 -0.46 -9.53
C ASN A 653 -4.44 0.44 -9.70
N TRP A 654 -5.61 -0.10 -9.36
CA TRP A 654 -6.90 0.60 -9.48
C TRP A 654 -6.98 1.89 -8.64
N TYR A 655 -6.23 1.96 -7.53
CA TYR A 655 -6.27 3.09 -6.60
C TYR A 655 -5.65 4.37 -7.19
N PHE A 656 -4.68 4.25 -8.09
CA PHE A 656 -3.98 5.38 -8.72
C PHE A 656 -4.44 5.67 -10.16
N GLY A 657 -5.39 4.89 -10.69
CA GLY A 657 -5.88 5.05 -12.06
C GLY A 657 -4.78 4.88 -13.12
N GLU A 658 -3.81 3.99 -12.88
CA GLU A 658 -2.80 3.61 -13.86
C GLU A 658 -3.19 2.31 -14.57
N GLN A 659 -3.38 2.40 -15.89
CA GLN A 659 -3.60 1.28 -16.81
C GLN A 659 -2.29 0.99 -17.57
N ARG A 660 -1.21 0.77 -16.82
CA ARG A 660 0.09 0.32 -17.33
C ARG A 660 0.26 -1.16 -16.96
N GLY A 661 0.61 -1.98 -17.95
CA GLY A 661 1.05 -3.35 -17.73
C GLY A 661 2.37 -3.40 -16.95
N PRO A 662 2.78 -4.58 -16.43
CA PRO A 662 4.01 -4.70 -15.67
C PRO A 662 5.23 -4.32 -16.49
N SER A 663 6.25 -3.80 -15.81
CA SER A 663 7.53 -3.46 -16.45
C SER A 663 8.72 -3.89 -15.62
N LEU A 664 9.76 -4.30 -16.35
CA LEU A 664 11.07 -4.69 -15.85
C LEU A 664 12.08 -3.65 -16.37
N ARG A 665 12.91 -3.09 -15.48
CA ARG A 665 14.05 -2.24 -15.81
C ARG A 665 15.34 -2.90 -15.34
N VAL A 666 16.44 -2.66 -16.05
CA VAL A 666 17.80 -3.02 -15.65
C VAL A 666 18.55 -1.73 -15.35
N ALA A 667 19.04 -1.62 -14.12
CA ALA A 667 19.96 -0.58 -13.69
C ALA A 667 21.27 -1.22 -13.18
N THR A 668 22.28 -0.40 -12.84
CA THR A 668 23.48 -0.93 -12.17
C THR A 668 23.30 -0.94 -10.64
N LYS A 669 24.16 -1.65 -9.92
CA LYS A 669 24.25 -1.53 -8.44
C LYS A 669 24.92 -0.23 -7.96
N ALA A 670 25.57 0.52 -8.85
CA ALA A 670 26.25 1.77 -8.54
C ALA A 670 25.33 3.00 -8.76
N ASP A 671 24.54 2.97 -9.82
CA ASP A 671 23.49 3.92 -10.16
C ASP A 671 22.19 3.13 -10.44
N PRO A 672 21.21 3.15 -9.52
CA PRO A 672 19.92 2.48 -9.67
C PRO A 672 18.89 3.32 -10.43
N ASP A 673 19.15 4.59 -10.76
CA ASP A 673 18.25 5.45 -11.54
C ASP A 673 18.67 5.55 -13.03
N ASP A 674 19.89 5.15 -13.39
CA ASP A 674 20.27 4.92 -14.80
C ASP A 674 19.67 3.61 -15.35
N THR A 675 18.68 3.73 -16.25
CA THR A 675 18.00 2.59 -16.88
C THR A 675 18.72 2.16 -18.16
N LEU A 676 19.56 1.13 -18.05
CA LEU A 676 20.35 0.55 -19.15
C LEU A 676 19.54 -0.34 -20.09
N GLY A 677 18.37 -0.81 -19.66
CA GLY A 677 17.48 -1.66 -20.46
C GLY A 677 16.11 -1.78 -19.83
N SER A 678 15.07 -2.02 -20.63
CA SER A 678 13.70 -2.20 -20.13
C SER A 678 12.87 -3.13 -21.00
N LEU A 679 11.86 -3.72 -20.39
CA LEU A 679 10.86 -4.59 -21.00
C LEU A 679 9.50 -4.28 -20.37
N ILE A 680 8.47 -4.08 -21.20
CA ILE A 680 7.07 -4.00 -20.78
C ILE A 680 6.42 -5.30 -21.23
N LEU A 681 5.67 -5.97 -20.35
CA LEU A 681 4.98 -7.21 -20.69
C LEU A 681 3.72 -6.91 -21.52
N GLU A 682 3.40 -7.75 -22.50
CA GLU A 682 2.31 -7.48 -23.45
C GLU A 682 0.92 -7.50 -22.79
N HIS A 683 0.74 -8.33 -21.76
CA HIS A 683 -0.53 -8.46 -21.04
C HIS A 683 -0.67 -7.40 -19.94
N ASN A 684 -1.78 -6.65 -19.97
CA ASN A 684 -2.19 -5.74 -18.89
C ASN A 684 -2.80 -6.54 -17.71
N ALA A 685 -2.02 -7.48 -17.16
CA ALA A 685 -2.32 -8.34 -16.03
C ALA A 685 -1.30 -8.10 -14.90
N TYR A 686 -1.70 -8.28 -13.65
CA TYR A 686 -0.86 -7.97 -12.49
C TYR A 686 0.33 -8.93 -12.41
N LEU A 687 1.55 -8.42 -12.18
CA LEU A 687 2.71 -9.28 -11.93
C LEU A 687 2.60 -9.87 -10.51
N SER A 688 2.25 -11.14 -10.48
CA SER A 688 1.95 -11.92 -9.30
C SER A 688 3.17 -12.44 -8.56
N GLY A 689 4.25 -12.70 -9.29
CA GLY A 689 5.50 -13.19 -8.72
C GLY A 689 6.65 -13.16 -9.72
N ALA A 690 7.88 -13.09 -9.21
CA ALA A 690 9.11 -13.08 -10.02
C ALA A 690 10.22 -13.86 -9.30
N THR A 691 10.98 -14.68 -10.05
CA THR A 691 12.10 -15.47 -9.52
C THR A 691 13.19 -15.68 -10.58
N VAL A 692 14.44 -15.89 -10.14
CA VAL A 692 15.60 -16.12 -11.02
C VAL A 692 16.21 -17.49 -10.71
N ARG A 693 16.51 -18.27 -11.76
CA ARG A 693 17.24 -19.54 -11.68
C ARG A 693 18.29 -19.57 -12.77
N GLY A 694 19.56 -19.60 -12.40
CA GLY A 694 20.67 -19.47 -13.34
C GLY A 694 20.64 -18.13 -14.08
N ASP A 695 20.67 -18.18 -15.41
CA ASP A 695 20.62 -17.04 -16.32
C ASP A 695 19.20 -16.76 -16.87
N LYS A 696 18.15 -17.14 -16.12
CA LYS A 696 16.74 -17.04 -16.54
C LYS A 696 15.89 -16.38 -15.44
N LEU A 697 15.03 -15.46 -15.84
CA LEU A 697 13.99 -14.82 -15.02
C LEU A 697 12.63 -15.38 -15.41
N TYR A 698 11.84 -15.79 -14.42
CA TYR A 698 10.48 -16.31 -14.57
C TYR A 698 9.50 -15.31 -13.94
N LEU A 699 8.52 -14.88 -14.71
CA LEU A 699 7.53 -13.86 -14.35
C LEU A 699 6.12 -14.45 -14.45
N LEU A 700 5.41 -14.47 -13.32
CA LEU A 700 4.01 -14.90 -13.27
C LEU A 700 3.10 -13.67 -13.33
N GLN A 701 2.16 -13.62 -14.26
CA GLN A 701 1.07 -12.62 -14.25
C GLN A 701 -0.30 -13.28 -14.06
N THR A 702 -1.21 -12.64 -13.34
CA THR A 702 -2.62 -13.04 -13.30
C THR A 702 -3.57 -11.85 -13.46
N GLN A 703 -4.72 -12.09 -14.09
CA GLN A 703 -5.80 -11.11 -14.17
C GLN A 703 -6.52 -10.96 -12.82
N SER A 704 -7.20 -9.84 -12.60
CA SER A 704 -8.00 -9.64 -11.38
C SER A 704 -9.19 -10.61 -11.34
N TYR A 705 -9.62 -11.00 -10.14
CA TYR A 705 -10.73 -11.93 -9.94
C TYR A 705 -12.00 -11.53 -10.72
N HIS A 706 -12.32 -10.24 -10.83
CA HIS A 706 -13.49 -9.76 -11.60
C HIS A 706 -13.34 -9.82 -13.13
N ALA A 707 -12.13 -9.93 -13.65
CA ALA A 707 -11.86 -10.17 -15.07
C ALA A 707 -11.78 -11.67 -15.39
N ALA A 708 -11.20 -12.47 -14.48
CA ALA A 708 -11.19 -13.93 -14.55
C ALA A 708 -12.58 -14.55 -14.35
N ASN A 709 -13.39 -13.98 -13.44
CA ASN A 709 -14.74 -14.41 -13.11
C ASN A 709 -15.73 -13.25 -13.39
N PRO A 710 -16.08 -12.98 -14.66
CA PRO A 710 -17.04 -11.94 -15.00
C PRO A 710 -18.42 -12.28 -14.41
N LYS A 711 -19.15 -11.26 -13.92
CA LYS A 711 -20.53 -11.47 -13.49
C LYS A 711 -21.38 -11.98 -14.67
N PRO A 712 -22.27 -12.97 -14.48
CA PRO A 712 -23.27 -13.32 -15.48
C PRO A 712 -24.00 -12.07 -15.93
N VAL A 713 -24.00 -11.81 -17.24
CA VAL A 713 -24.79 -10.71 -17.80
C VAL A 713 -26.25 -11.11 -17.66
N PRO A 714 -27.10 -10.34 -16.96
CA PRO A 714 -28.51 -10.68 -16.84
C PRO A 714 -29.11 -10.72 -18.24
N GLU A 715 -29.80 -11.81 -18.54
CA GLU A 715 -30.37 -12.08 -19.86
C GLU A 715 -31.19 -10.87 -20.34
N LYS A 716 -30.75 -10.25 -21.43
CA LYS A 716 -31.62 -9.35 -22.17
C LYS A 716 -32.70 -10.23 -22.81
N GLY A 717 -33.93 -10.09 -22.31
CA GLY A 717 -35.07 -10.89 -22.73
C GLY A 717 -35.17 -11.05 -24.25
N GLU A 718 -35.53 -12.25 -24.67
CA GLU A 718 -35.40 -12.74 -26.04
C GLU A 718 -36.11 -11.86 -27.09
N GLU A 719 -35.35 -11.09 -27.86
CA GLU A 719 -35.77 -10.68 -29.19
C GLU A 719 -34.98 -11.47 -30.24
N ASN A 720 -35.65 -12.48 -30.79
CA ASN A 720 -35.17 -13.47 -31.78
C ASN A 720 -34.25 -14.55 -31.16
N GLY A 721 -34.78 -15.78 -31.06
CA GLY A 721 -34.10 -16.94 -30.49
C GLY A 721 -33.01 -17.53 -31.40
N GLU A 722 -31.90 -16.81 -31.52
CA GLU A 722 -30.61 -17.38 -31.90
C GLU A 722 -29.73 -17.45 -30.65
N GLU A 723 -29.47 -18.65 -30.14
CA GLU A 723 -28.47 -18.87 -29.10
C GLU A 723 -27.12 -18.34 -29.60
N LYS A 724 -26.60 -17.29 -28.95
CA LYS A 724 -25.21 -16.89 -29.16
C LYS A 724 -24.32 -17.88 -28.44
N PRO A 725 -23.28 -18.44 -29.09
CA PRO A 725 -22.30 -19.25 -28.38
C PRO A 725 -21.68 -18.41 -27.28
N GLU A 726 -21.47 -19.02 -26.11
CA GLU A 726 -20.70 -18.39 -25.03
C GLU A 726 -19.30 -18.02 -25.55
N PRO A 727 -18.78 -16.82 -25.23
CA PRO A 727 -17.44 -16.45 -25.65
C PRO A 727 -16.41 -17.34 -24.96
N GLU A 728 -15.45 -17.87 -25.72
CA GLU A 728 -14.35 -18.67 -25.16
C GLU A 728 -13.63 -17.89 -24.03
N PRO A 729 -13.29 -18.54 -22.91
CA PRO A 729 -12.67 -17.87 -21.77
C PRO A 729 -11.29 -17.31 -22.14
N ASN A 730 -11.08 -16.02 -21.89
CA ASN A 730 -9.80 -15.37 -22.14
C ASN A 730 -8.73 -15.88 -21.15
N PRO A 731 -7.48 -16.10 -21.59
CA PRO A 731 -6.38 -16.45 -20.70
C PRO A 731 -6.22 -15.46 -19.55
N ASN A 732 -6.12 -15.98 -18.33
CA ASN A 732 -6.10 -15.20 -17.09
C ASN A 732 -4.84 -15.45 -16.23
N LEU A 733 -3.99 -16.40 -16.63
CA LEU A 733 -2.75 -16.82 -16.00
C LEU A 733 -1.64 -16.86 -17.07
N PHE A 734 -0.50 -16.23 -16.81
CA PHE A 734 0.62 -16.14 -17.75
C PHE A 734 1.95 -16.44 -17.07
N LEU A 735 2.83 -17.19 -17.73
CA LEU A 735 4.23 -17.39 -17.33
C LEU A 735 5.16 -16.95 -18.47
N THR A 736 5.87 -15.85 -18.27
CA THR A 736 6.85 -15.30 -19.22
C THR A 736 8.27 -15.61 -18.76
N VAL A 737 9.11 -16.12 -19.65
CA VAL A 737 10.53 -16.46 -19.37
C VAL A 737 11.45 -15.49 -20.10
N VAL A 738 12.36 -14.84 -19.38
CA VAL A 738 13.27 -13.80 -19.91
C VAL A 738 14.73 -14.23 -19.77
N ASP A 739 15.52 -13.99 -20.82
CA ASP A 739 16.96 -14.25 -20.84
C ASP A 739 17.75 -13.17 -20.08
N LEU A 740 18.59 -13.61 -19.14
CA LEU A 740 19.52 -12.73 -18.40
C LEU A 740 20.98 -12.88 -18.89
N ALA A 741 21.27 -13.81 -19.80
CA ALA A 741 22.63 -14.06 -20.29
C ALA A 741 23.26 -12.88 -21.07
N LYS A 742 22.47 -11.84 -21.38
CA LYS A 742 22.87 -10.69 -22.21
C LYS A 742 22.62 -9.32 -21.55
N LEU A 743 22.46 -9.28 -20.21
CA LEU A 743 22.23 -8.03 -19.48
C LEU A 743 23.27 -6.94 -19.85
N PRO A 744 22.83 -5.69 -20.08
CA PRO A 744 21.51 -5.14 -19.74
C PRO A 744 20.41 -5.38 -20.79
N ALA A 745 20.70 -6.04 -21.91
CA ALA A 745 19.67 -6.35 -22.91
C ALA A 745 18.75 -7.47 -22.42
N LEU A 746 17.44 -7.20 -22.43
CA LEU A 746 16.38 -8.14 -22.07
C LEU A 746 15.74 -8.73 -23.33
N SER A 747 15.42 -10.03 -23.30
CA SER A 747 14.64 -10.68 -24.36
C SER A 747 13.79 -11.82 -23.80
N VAL A 748 12.50 -11.84 -24.11
CA VAL A 748 11.61 -12.98 -23.83
C VAL A 748 12.10 -14.18 -24.65
N ILE A 749 12.18 -15.34 -24.00
CA ILE A 749 12.53 -16.64 -24.59
C ILE A 749 11.25 -17.37 -24.99
N SER A 750 10.28 -17.40 -24.09
CA SER A 750 8.99 -18.06 -24.24
C SER A 750 7.95 -17.39 -23.35
N GLU A 751 6.68 -17.60 -23.67
CA GLU A 751 5.55 -17.27 -22.82
C GLU A 751 4.48 -18.35 -22.96
N VAL A 752 3.78 -18.63 -21.87
CA VAL A 752 2.63 -19.53 -21.81
C VAL A 752 1.45 -18.79 -21.20
N ALA A 753 0.34 -18.75 -21.93
CA ALA A 753 -0.93 -18.18 -21.49
C ALA A 753 -1.95 -19.30 -21.27
N LEU A 754 -2.66 -19.26 -20.13
CA LEU A 754 -3.55 -20.30 -19.66
C LEU A 754 -4.87 -19.72 -19.14
N VAL A 755 -5.92 -20.53 -19.15
CA VAL A 755 -7.16 -20.27 -18.43
C VAL A 755 -7.14 -21.11 -17.16
N ASP A 756 -7.20 -20.45 -16.00
CA ASP A 756 -7.38 -21.05 -14.69
C ASP A 756 -8.78 -20.69 -14.18
N GLU A 757 -9.69 -21.66 -14.22
CA GLU A 757 -11.07 -21.50 -13.75
C GLU A 757 -11.20 -21.47 -12.21
N HIS A 758 -10.09 -21.67 -11.49
CA HIS A 758 -10.02 -21.71 -10.03
C HIS A 758 -9.20 -20.55 -9.45
N MET A 759 -8.87 -19.56 -10.28
CA MET A 759 -8.12 -18.35 -9.93
C MET A 759 -8.77 -17.58 -8.77
N GLY A 760 -8.03 -17.50 -7.65
CA GLY A 760 -8.49 -16.86 -6.42
C GLY A 760 -8.48 -15.31 -6.46
N TRP A 761 -8.99 -14.71 -5.38
CA TRP A 761 -8.91 -13.27 -5.10
C TRP A 761 -7.50 -12.75 -4.79
N ASN A 762 -6.54 -13.59 -4.36
CA ASN A 762 -5.18 -13.11 -4.09
C ASN A 762 -4.19 -13.44 -5.22
N ASN A 763 -3.80 -12.38 -5.93
CA ASN A 763 -2.87 -12.41 -7.04
C ASN A 763 -1.39 -12.34 -6.63
N GLN A 764 -1.01 -12.58 -5.36
CA GLN A 764 0.40 -12.57 -4.91
C GLN A 764 0.93 -13.98 -4.65
N PHE A 765 1.98 -14.38 -5.39
CA PHE A 765 2.55 -15.72 -5.37
C PHE A 765 4.05 -15.70 -5.08
N LYS A 766 4.48 -16.53 -4.12
CA LYS A 766 5.89 -16.86 -3.83
C LYS A 766 6.36 -17.98 -4.75
N ALA A 767 7.60 -17.89 -5.25
CA ALA A 767 8.25 -18.97 -5.96
C ALA A 767 8.95 -19.95 -5.00
N ASN A 768 8.81 -21.24 -5.29
CA ASN A 768 9.49 -22.35 -4.64
C ASN A 768 10.01 -23.29 -5.74
N TRP A 769 11.08 -24.05 -5.47
CA TRP A 769 11.76 -24.88 -6.47
C TRP A 769 11.90 -26.34 -6.00
N PRO A 770 10.88 -27.21 -6.20
CA PRO A 770 10.96 -28.63 -5.84
C PRO A 770 12.08 -29.41 -6.56
N GLY A 771 12.56 -28.90 -7.70
CA GLY A 771 13.70 -29.43 -8.43
C GLY A 771 14.19 -28.45 -9.50
N ASP A 772 15.34 -28.72 -10.13
CA ASP A 772 15.95 -27.80 -11.11
C ASP A 772 15.07 -27.51 -12.33
N GLY A 773 14.20 -28.43 -12.71
CA GLY A 773 13.24 -28.30 -13.82
C GLY A 773 11.81 -27.99 -13.39
N SER A 774 11.55 -27.62 -12.13
CA SER A 774 10.18 -27.48 -11.60
C SER A 774 10.02 -26.24 -10.75
N LEU A 775 9.12 -25.35 -11.18
CA LEU A 775 8.83 -24.07 -10.56
C LEU A 775 7.42 -24.08 -9.95
N LEU A 776 7.33 -23.99 -8.62
CA LEU A 776 6.08 -24.00 -7.86
C LEU A 776 5.75 -22.61 -7.32
N TRP A 777 4.65 -22.04 -7.80
CA TRP A 777 4.09 -20.79 -7.29
C TRP A 777 3.03 -21.08 -6.22
N SER A 778 3.16 -20.43 -5.05
CA SER A 778 2.23 -20.59 -3.92
C SER A 778 1.67 -19.24 -3.46
N ASN A 779 0.35 -19.06 -3.36
CA ASN A 779 -0.25 -17.84 -2.80
C ASN A 779 -0.61 -17.95 -1.31
N LYS A 780 -0.46 -16.83 -0.60
CA LYS A 780 -0.79 -16.66 0.83
C LYS A 780 -2.23 -16.14 1.00
N GLY A 781 -2.87 -16.37 2.15
CA GLY A 781 -4.19 -15.83 2.45
C GLY A 781 -4.16 -14.39 2.99
N GLY A 782 -5.24 -13.64 2.74
CA GLY A 782 -5.54 -12.40 3.44
C GLY A 782 -6.37 -12.63 4.72
N HIS A 783 -6.32 -11.68 5.65
CA HIS A 783 -7.10 -11.72 6.89
C HIS A 783 -8.58 -11.38 6.67
N ARG A 784 -9.46 -11.94 7.51
CA ARG A 784 -10.91 -11.66 7.57
C ARG A 784 -11.18 -10.29 8.20
N TYR A 785 -11.05 -9.23 7.39
CA TYR A 785 -11.37 -7.87 7.81
C TYR A 785 -12.88 -7.67 8.09
N TRP A 786 -13.26 -7.70 9.37
CA TRP A 786 -14.50 -7.08 9.84
C TRP A 786 -14.37 -5.56 9.78
N GLY A 787 -15.08 -4.87 8.87
CA GLY A 787 -14.80 -3.45 8.67
C GLY A 787 -15.65 -2.63 7.68
N TRP A 788 -16.93 -2.93 7.46
CA TRP A 788 -17.84 -2.02 6.72
C TRP A 788 -19.25 -1.95 7.34
N PRO A 789 -19.56 -0.91 8.15
CA PRO A 789 -20.91 -0.66 8.67
C PRO A 789 -21.88 0.02 7.67
N TRP A 790 -21.47 0.25 6.42
CA TRP A 790 -22.16 1.12 5.47
C TRP A 790 -22.43 0.45 4.12
N ILE A 791 -23.62 -0.16 4.02
CA ILE A 791 -24.54 -0.35 2.87
C ILE A 791 -25.37 -1.61 3.18
N MET A 792 -26.44 -1.40 3.95
CA MET A 792 -27.63 -2.26 4.04
C MET A 792 -28.82 -1.37 4.40
N ASP A 793 -29.26 -0.59 3.41
CA ASP A 793 -30.54 0.10 3.43
C ASP A 793 -31.19 -0.16 2.06
N ASP A 794 -32.50 -0.44 2.08
CA ASP A 794 -33.35 -0.94 0.97
C ASP A 794 -33.22 -2.43 0.54
N ILE A 795 -34.33 -2.93 -0.04
CA ILE A 795 -34.60 -4.24 -0.65
C ILE A 795 -34.57 -5.47 0.28
N GLY A 796 -35.70 -5.69 0.97
CA GLY A 796 -36.06 -7.03 1.47
C GLY A 796 -36.48 -7.97 0.32
N GLY A 797 -36.06 -9.23 0.37
CA GLY A 797 -36.42 -10.23 -0.66
C GLY A 797 -35.44 -11.37 -0.91
N MET A 798 -34.38 -11.54 -0.11
CA MET A 798 -33.41 -12.65 -0.25
C MET A 798 -33.47 -13.63 0.93
N PRO A 799 -33.81 -14.90 0.71
CA PRO A 799 -33.54 -15.99 1.65
C PRO A 799 -32.06 -16.38 1.66
N ASP A 800 -31.57 -16.85 2.80
CA ASP A 800 -30.48 -17.84 2.96
C ASP A 800 -29.08 -17.53 2.37
N ILE A 801 -28.67 -16.26 2.26
CA ILE A 801 -27.28 -15.86 1.90
C ILE A 801 -26.54 -15.21 3.11
N TRP A 802 -27.03 -15.41 4.34
CA TRP A 802 -26.41 -14.84 5.54
C TRP A 802 -25.31 -15.74 6.14
N TRP A 803 -24.09 -15.58 5.60
CA TRP A 803 -22.79 -16.05 6.11
C TRP A 803 -22.65 -17.59 6.27
N PRO A 804 -21.81 -18.29 5.47
CA PRO A 804 -20.48 -17.85 5.03
C PRO A 804 -20.29 -17.86 3.50
N GLY A 805 -19.62 -16.84 2.92
CA GLY A 805 -19.58 -16.76 1.45
C GLY A 805 -18.75 -15.67 0.74
N TYR A 806 -17.67 -15.14 1.33
CA TYR A 806 -16.62 -14.49 0.52
C TYR A 806 -15.53 -15.52 0.23
N GLY A 807 -15.47 -16.00 -1.02
CA GLY A 807 -14.66 -17.15 -1.42
C GLY A 807 -13.18 -17.01 -1.09
N GLY A 808 -12.62 -18.02 -0.41
CA GLY A 808 -11.23 -18.06 0.04
C GLY A 808 -10.24 -18.10 -1.12
N GLY A 809 -9.83 -16.94 -1.61
CA GLY A 809 -9.01 -16.80 -2.81
C GLY A 809 -7.51 -17.10 -2.66
N ALA A 810 -7.14 -18.09 -1.82
CA ALA A 810 -5.75 -18.45 -1.51
C ALA A 810 -5.63 -19.92 -1.08
N GLY A 811 -4.39 -20.40 -0.93
CA GLY A 811 -4.10 -21.84 -0.76
C GLY A 811 -3.89 -22.55 -2.09
N GLN A 812 -3.54 -21.79 -3.13
CA GLN A 812 -3.31 -22.26 -4.48
C GLN A 812 -1.81 -22.49 -4.75
N LEU A 813 -1.51 -23.63 -5.37
CA LEU A 813 -0.19 -24.17 -5.64
C LEU A 813 -0.09 -24.55 -7.13
N ILE A 814 0.51 -23.67 -7.94
CA ILE A 814 0.60 -23.79 -9.40
C ILE A 814 2.03 -24.19 -9.78
N CYS A 815 2.23 -25.41 -10.29
CA CYS A 815 3.54 -25.91 -10.68
C CYS A 815 3.71 -25.98 -12.20
N PHE A 816 4.87 -25.51 -12.68
CA PHE A 816 5.28 -25.59 -14.07
C PHE A 816 6.53 -26.48 -14.22
N ASP A 817 6.52 -27.34 -15.24
CA ASP A 817 7.75 -27.86 -15.82
C ASP A 817 8.45 -26.71 -16.56
N VAL A 818 9.72 -26.49 -16.24
CA VAL A 818 10.59 -25.47 -16.81
C VAL A 818 11.95 -26.07 -17.24
N ALA A 819 12.04 -27.40 -17.38
CA ALA A 819 13.26 -28.10 -17.79
C ALA A 819 13.71 -27.74 -19.23
N ASP A 820 12.78 -27.32 -20.09
CA ASP A 820 13.05 -26.54 -21.31
C ASP A 820 12.49 -25.12 -21.13
N PRO A 821 13.32 -24.11 -20.77
CA PRO A 821 12.86 -22.72 -20.60
C PRO A 821 12.33 -22.05 -21.88
N ALA A 822 12.46 -22.69 -23.05
CA ALA A 822 11.80 -22.26 -24.28
C ALA A 822 10.41 -22.91 -24.50
N LYS A 823 10.03 -23.89 -23.67
CA LYS A 823 8.72 -24.56 -23.67
C LYS A 823 8.30 -24.94 -22.24
N PRO A 824 8.11 -23.98 -21.32
CA PRO A 824 7.51 -24.28 -20.03
C PRO A 824 6.10 -24.86 -20.24
N ALA A 825 5.62 -25.65 -19.28
CA ALA A 825 4.28 -26.25 -19.33
C ALA A 825 3.68 -26.33 -17.93
N LEU A 826 2.36 -26.21 -17.82
CA LEU A 826 1.69 -26.48 -16.54
C LEU A 826 1.84 -27.97 -16.20
N ALA A 827 2.48 -28.26 -15.07
CA ALA A 827 2.64 -29.62 -14.56
C ALA A 827 1.48 -29.99 -13.63
N SER A 828 1.06 -29.07 -12.75
CA SER A 828 -0.07 -29.27 -11.83
C SER A 828 -0.63 -27.94 -11.32
N ASN A 829 -1.91 -27.92 -10.93
CA ASN A 829 -2.55 -26.80 -10.24
C ASN A 829 -3.43 -27.37 -9.13
N VAL A 830 -3.05 -27.14 -7.87
CA VAL A 830 -3.77 -27.61 -6.68
C VAL A 830 -4.34 -26.39 -5.96
N ASN A 831 -5.64 -26.36 -5.70
CA ASN A 831 -6.27 -25.30 -4.92
C ASN A 831 -6.93 -25.90 -3.67
N LEU A 832 -6.40 -25.56 -2.49
CA LEU A 832 -6.82 -26.12 -1.21
C LEU A 832 -8.10 -25.48 -0.63
N SER A 833 -8.64 -24.42 -1.25
CA SER A 833 -9.88 -23.75 -0.82
C SER A 833 -11.13 -24.16 -1.59
N VAL A 834 -11.00 -25.08 -2.56
CA VAL A 834 -12.11 -25.56 -3.40
C VAL A 834 -12.23 -27.09 -3.30
N GLU A 835 -13.45 -27.58 -3.19
CA GLU A 835 -13.81 -28.99 -3.33
C GLU A 835 -14.72 -29.16 -4.55
N ASP A 836 -14.39 -30.11 -5.43
CA ASP A 836 -15.27 -30.57 -6.50
C ASP A 836 -16.33 -31.53 -5.92
N GLU A 837 -17.60 -31.36 -6.28
CA GLU A 837 -18.67 -32.31 -5.93
C GLU A 837 -18.59 -33.58 -6.80
N ASP A 838 -18.92 -34.75 -6.23
CA ASP A 838 -18.86 -36.06 -6.91
C ASP A 838 -19.66 -36.09 -8.22
N GLU A 839 -19.20 -36.89 -9.21
CA GLU A 839 -19.68 -36.93 -10.60
C GLU A 839 -21.13 -37.48 -10.82
N ASN A 840 -22.02 -37.40 -9.83
CA ASN A 840 -23.33 -38.08 -9.84
C ASN A 840 -24.55 -37.23 -10.24
N GLU A 841 -24.43 -35.90 -10.43
CA GLU A 841 -25.50 -35.09 -11.04
C GLU A 841 -25.13 -34.65 -12.48
N GLU A 842 -25.84 -35.23 -13.45
CA GLU A 842 -25.44 -35.37 -14.87
C GLU A 842 -25.51 -34.08 -15.72
N ASP A 843 -25.59 -32.87 -15.13
CA ASP A 843 -25.78 -31.63 -15.92
C ASP A 843 -25.11 -30.34 -15.39
N LYS A 844 -24.73 -30.22 -14.10
CA LYS A 844 -24.06 -28.98 -13.59
C LYS A 844 -23.00 -29.25 -12.51
N LYS A 845 -21.72 -29.06 -12.85
CA LYS A 845 -20.63 -28.96 -11.86
C LYS A 845 -20.84 -27.77 -10.93
N ARG A 846 -21.37 -28.01 -9.73
CA ARG A 846 -21.38 -27.03 -8.64
C ARG A 846 -20.09 -27.16 -7.86
N ARG A 847 -19.20 -26.18 -8.03
CA ARG A 847 -17.93 -26.09 -7.29
C ARG A 847 -18.20 -25.48 -5.92
N ARG A 848 -17.73 -26.13 -4.85
CA ARG A 848 -17.91 -25.66 -3.48
C ARG A 848 -16.61 -25.05 -2.96
N TYR A 849 -16.65 -23.76 -2.63
CA TYR A 849 -15.58 -23.18 -1.81
C TYR A 849 -15.70 -23.74 -0.39
N VAL A 850 -14.62 -24.32 0.11
CA VAL A 850 -14.48 -24.73 1.50
C VAL A 850 -14.37 -23.47 2.36
N SER A 851 -14.83 -23.51 3.62
CA SER A 851 -14.73 -22.37 4.54
C SER A 851 -13.30 -22.17 5.08
N ARG A 852 -12.31 -22.12 4.18
CA ARG A 852 -10.87 -22.01 4.46
C ARG A 852 -10.37 -20.60 4.14
N TRP A 853 -9.64 -20.01 5.09
CA TRP A 853 -9.15 -18.63 4.99
C TRP A 853 -7.83 -18.43 5.72
N ASN A 854 -7.22 -17.24 5.60
CA ASN A 854 -5.95 -16.88 6.24
C ASN A 854 -4.81 -17.91 6.07
N PHE A 855 -4.61 -18.42 4.84
CA PHE A 855 -3.49 -19.32 4.53
C PHE A 855 -2.14 -18.70 4.90
N SER A 856 -1.23 -19.48 5.48
CA SER A 856 0.15 -19.06 5.78
C SER A 856 0.99 -18.88 4.52
N GLU A 857 2.23 -18.43 4.69
CA GLU A 857 3.23 -18.59 3.64
C GLU A 857 3.58 -20.07 3.50
N ALA A 858 3.83 -20.54 2.27
CA ALA A 858 4.23 -21.92 2.02
C ALA A 858 5.73 -22.12 2.27
N ILE A 859 6.06 -23.27 2.86
CA ILE A 859 7.43 -23.69 3.20
C ILE A 859 7.71 -25.02 2.48
N LEU A 860 8.56 -24.97 1.45
CA LEU A 860 9.10 -26.15 0.78
C LEU A 860 10.36 -26.64 1.51
N ASN A 861 10.40 -27.92 1.86
CA ASN A 861 11.55 -28.58 2.48
C ASN A 861 12.30 -29.48 1.49
N ASP A 862 13.57 -29.79 1.76
CA ASP A 862 14.49 -30.59 0.90
C ASP A 862 13.98 -32.00 0.54
N ASN A 863 12.95 -32.49 1.24
CA ASN A 863 12.27 -33.75 1.00
C ASN A 863 11.12 -33.63 -0.02
N GLY A 864 10.96 -32.48 -0.69
CA GLY A 864 9.90 -32.23 -1.68
C GLY A 864 8.52 -31.97 -1.06
N LEU A 865 8.41 -31.84 0.26
CA LEU A 865 7.14 -31.56 0.93
C LEU A 865 6.92 -30.07 1.13
N VAL A 866 5.70 -29.62 0.80
CA VAL A 866 5.25 -28.24 0.95
C VAL A 866 4.27 -28.16 2.12
N TYR A 867 4.61 -27.31 3.09
CA TYR A 867 3.84 -27.09 4.32
C TYR A 867 3.20 -25.70 4.29
N LEU A 868 1.91 -25.61 4.62
CA LEU A 868 1.18 -24.38 4.87
C LEU A 868 -0.02 -24.65 5.79
N SER A 869 -0.52 -23.64 6.48
CA SER A 869 -1.73 -23.75 7.32
C SER A 869 -2.87 -22.89 6.81
N SER A 870 -4.11 -23.23 7.13
CA SER A 870 -5.27 -22.33 7.02
C SER A 870 -6.07 -22.27 8.32
N GLN A 871 -6.95 -21.27 8.42
CA GLN A 871 -8.06 -21.27 9.36
C GLN A 871 -9.31 -21.86 8.71
N HIS A 872 -10.05 -22.67 9.47
CA HIS A 872 -11.36 -23.18 9.09
C HIS A 872 -12.38 -22.87 10.18
N SER A 873 -13.63 -22.59 9.79
CA SER A 873 -14.72 -22.27 10.70
C SER A 873 -15.83 -23.33 10.58
N GLU A 874 -16.01 -24.13 11.62
CA GLU A 874 -17.04 -25.19 11.74
C GLU A 874 -18.24 -24.71 12.58
N TYR A 875 -19.43 -25.28 12.41
CA TYR A 875 -20.60 -24.99 13.25
C TYR A 875 -20.88 -26.15 14.20
N LEU A 876 -20.85 -25.90 15.51
CA LEU A 876 -21.25 -26.89 16.52
C LEU A 876 -22.68 -26.62 16.97
N ALA A 877 -23.57 -27.59 16.70
CA ALA A 877 -24.90 -27.63 17.30
C ALA A 877 -24.79 -27.71 18.85
N PRO A 878 -25.78 -27.20 19.60
CA PRO A 878 -25.82 -27.41 21.05
C PRO A 878 -26.09 -28.89 21.34
N GLU A 879 -25.56 -29.39 22.45
CA GLU A 879 -25.96 -30.69 22.98
C GLU A 879 -27.44 -30.64 23.41
N GLU A 880 -28.21 -31.68 23.09
CA GLU A 880 -29.60 -31.79 23.55
C GLU A 880 -29.59 -32.06 25.07
N GLU A 881 -30.04 -31.09 25.88
CA GLU A 881 -30.34 -31.36 27.29
C GLU A 881 -31.47 -32.41 27.34
N GLU A 882 -31.22 -33.57 27.96
CA GLU A 882 -32.25 -34.60 28.15
C GLU A 882 -33.50 -33.97 28.80
N GLU A 883 -34.66 -34.03 28.12
CA GLU A 883 -35.92 -33.55 28.69
C GLU A 883 -36.17 -34.30 30.01
N LYS A 884 -36.08 -33.56 31.13
CA LYS A 884 -36.52 -34.08 32.42
C LYS A 884 -37.99 -34.49 32.29
N PRO A 885 -38.39 -35.66 32.82
CA PRO A 885 -39.80 -36.06 32.84
C PRO A 885 -40.65 -34.93 33.43
N LYS A 886 -41.73 -34.61 32.74
CA LYS A 886 -42.79 -33.74 33.28
C LYS A 886 -43.54 -34.58 34.31
N ASP A 887 -43.83 -33.99 35.48
CA ASP A 887 -44.68 -34.64 36.48
C ASP A 887 -46.13 -34.64 35.96
N ASP A 888 -46.62 -35.80 35.52
CA ASP A 888 -47.98 -35.99 35.02
C ASP A 888 -48.98 -36.08 36.20
N ASP A 889 -49.38 -34.93 36.75
CA ASP A 889 -50.45 -34.80 37.76
C ASP A 889 -51.24 -33.48 37.54
N GLU A 890 -52.32 -33.52 36.76
CA GLU A 890 -53.63 -32.86 37.03
C GLU A 890 -54.62 -33.10 35.86
N ASP A 891 -55.77 -33.74 36.15
CA ASP A 891 -56.86 -33.99 35.19
C ASP A 891 -57.76 -32.74 35.01
N GLU A 892 -58.14 -32.40 33.76
CA GLU A 892 -59.39 -31.65 33.48
C GLU A 892 -60.15 -32.28 32.30
N GLU A 893 -61.47 -32.43 32.45
CA GLU A 893 -62.36 -33.10 31.48
C GLU A 893 -62.91 -32.12 30.41
N GLU A 894 -63.12 -32.59 29.17
CA GLU A 894 -63.78 -31.78 28.12
C GLU A 894 -65.31 -31.73 28.30
N ASP A 895 -65.88 -30.56 28.62
CA ASP A 895 -67.33 -30.30 28.58
C ASP A 895 -67.71 -29.45 27.34
N PRO A 896 -68.48 -29.98 26.36
CA PRO A 896 -68.58 -29.38 25.02
C PRO A 896 -69.86 -28.54 24.78
N ASP A 897 -70.05 -27.40 25.47
CA ASP A 897 -70.96 -26.32 25.01
C ASP A 897 -70.83 -24.98 25.81
N GLU A 898 -69.95 -24.06 25.42
CA GLU A 898 -70.14 -22.58 25.55
C GLU A 898 -69.14 -21.79 24.66
N PRO A 899 -69.33 -20.46 24.40
CA PRO A 899 -68.78 -19.80 23.20
C PRO A 899 -67.34 -19.27 23.28
N ILE A 900 -66.70 -19.22 22.10
CA ILE A 900 -65.31 -18.77 21.88
C ILE A 900 -65.16 -17.25 22.10
N GLU A 901 -64.76 -16.83 23.31
CA GLU A 901 -63.92 -15.64 23.44
C GLU A 901 -62.46 -16.00 23.10
N LYS A 902 -61.79 -15.18 22.29
CA LYS A 902 -60.37 -15.40 21.96
C LYS A 902 -59.47 -14.85 23.08
N PRO A 903 -58.68 -15.69 23.78
CA PRO A 903 -57.50 -15.20 24.47
C PRO A 903 -56.54 -14.60 23.43
N LYS A 904 -55.81 -13.55 23.81
CA LYS A 904 -54.68 -13.07 22.99
C LYS A 904 -53.66 -14.21 22.86
N PRO A 905 -52.93 -14.32 21.73
CA PRO A 905 -51.79 -15.21 21.69
C PRO A 905 -50.86 -14.87 22.86
N LYS A 906 -50.44 -15.88 23.63
CA LYS A 906 -49.21 -15.77 24.42
C LYS A 906 -48.11 -15.34 23.44
N PRO A 907 -47.15 -14.48 23.82
CA PRO A 907 -45.93 -14.39 23.03
C PRO A 907 -45.39 -15.82 22.92
N GLU A 908 -45.04 -16.24 21.71
CA GLU A 908 -44.28 -17.47 21.53
C GLU A 908 -43.05 -17.38 22.46
N PRO A 909 -42.69 -18.46 23.18
CA PRO A 909 -41.44 -18.45 23.93
C PRO A 909 -40.36 -18.12 22.92
N ILE A 910 -39.65 -17.01 23.14
CA ILE A 910 -38.54 -16.61 22.27
C ILE A 910 -37.65 -17.84 22.16
N PRO A 911 -37.51 -18.45 20.98
CA PRO A 911 -36.60 -19.57 20.85
C PRO A 911 -35.24 -19.01 21.26
N ASN A 912 -34.53 -19.74 22.10
CA ASN A 912 -33.20 -19.36 22.54
C ASN A 912 -32.18 -20.38 21.98
N PRO A 913 -31.97 -20.43 20.64
CA PRO A 913 -30.80 -21.07 20.08
C PRO A 913 -29.57 -20.19 20.45
N HIS A 914 -28.34 -20.49 20.06
CA HIS A 914 -27.91 -21.19 18.86
C HIS A 914 -26.70 -22.08 19.15
N GLY A 915 -26.49 -23.07 18.29
CA GLY A 915 -25.15 -23.61 18.09
C GLY A 915 -24.20 -22.50 17.64
N TYR A 916 -22.92 -22.69 17.88
CA TYR A 916 -21.91 -21.65 17.75
C TYR A 916 -20.83 -22.05 16.74
N TRP A 917 -20.33 -21.08 15.99
CA TRP A 917 -19.20 -21.28 15.09
C TRP A 917 -17.90 -21.36 15.89
N VAL A 918 -16.98 -22.21 15.42
CA VAL A 918 -15.67 -22.45 16.01
C VAL A 918 -14.61 -22.29 14.94
N THR A 919 -13.71 -21.32 15.10
CA THR A 919 -12.55 -21.18 14.22
C THR A 919 -11.35 -21.95 14.77
N ARG A 920 -10.78 -22.84 13.96
CA ARG A 920 -9.59 -23.67 14.23
C ARG A 920 -8.49 -23.43 13.19
N TYR A 921 -7.29 -23.95 13.45
CA TYR A 921 -6.18 -23.98 12.49
C TYR A 921 -5.90 -25.42 12.02
N GLU A 922 -5.63 -25.58 10.74
CA GLU A 922 -5.27 -26.86 10.11
C GLU A 922 -3.98 -26.72 9.31
N LEU A 923 -3.16 -27.77 9.31
CA LEU A 923 -1.97 -27.94 8.48
C LEU A 923 -2.33 -28.70 7.21
N HIS A 924 -1.86 -28.18 6.09
CA HIS A 924 -1.82 -28.83 4.78
C HIS A 924 -0.39 -29.25 4.48
N VAL A 925 -0.22 -30.49 4.01
CA VAL A 925 1.07 -31.02 3.55
C VAL A 925 0.86 -31.59 2.15
N VAL A 926 1.55 -31.02 1.16
CA VAL A 926 1.46 -31.45 -0.25
C VAL A 926 2.81 -31.98 -0.71
N ASP A 927 2.80 -33.19 -1.26
CA ASP A 927 3.99 -33.95 -1.63
C ASP A 927 4.34 -33.69 -3.11
N TYR A 928 5.28 -32.78 -3.35
CA TYR A 928 5.77 -32.38 -4.68
C TYR A 928 7.01 -33.19 -5.13
N THR A 929 7.23 -34.38 -4.58
CA THR A 929 8.30 -35.28 -5.06
C THR A 929 8.04 -35.84 -6.48
N ASP A 930 6.79 -35.80 -6.94
CA ASP A 930 6.44 -35.81 -8.37
C ASP A 930 5.64 -34.52 -8.69
N PRO A 931 6.26 -33.49 -9.30
CA PRO A 931 5.59 -32.21 -9.56
C PRO A 931 4.42 -32.25 -10.57
N ALA A 932 4.30 -33.33 -11.35
CA ALA A 932 3.19 -33.52 -12.28
C ALA A 932 1.98 -34.23 -11.61
N ASP A 933 2.20 -34.86 -10.46
CA ASP A 933 1.18 -35.62 -9.70
C ASP A 933 1.35 -35.38 -8.18
N PRO A 934 1.19 -34.13 -7.71
CA PRO A 934 1.42 -33.78 -6.31
C PRO A 934 0.35 -34.39 -5.39
N VAL A 935 0.77 -35.06 -4.33
CA VAL A 935 -0.16 -35.73 -3.41
C VAL A 935 -0.48 -34.83 -2.21
N VAL A 936 -1.69 -34.30 -2.19
CA VAL A 936 -2.27 -33.65 -0.99
C VAL A 936 -2.50 -34.71 0.08
N ARG A 937 -2.05 -34.45 1.31
CA ARG A 937 -2.30 -35.30 2.47
C ARG A 937 -3.53 -34.84 3.24
N ASP A 938 -4.10 -35.74 4.03
CA ASP A 938 -5.20 -35.43 4.95
C ASP A 938 -4.78 -34.32 5.94
N THR A 939 -5.69 -33.38 6.25
CA THR A 939 -5.35 -32.19 7.05
C THR A 939 -5.20 -32.50 8.54
N VAL A 940 -4.32 -31.77 9.22
CA VAL A 940 -3.91 -32.06 10.61
C VAL A 940 -4.13 -30.84 11.50
N ALA A 941 -4.78 -31.01 12.65
CA ALA A 941 -5.02 -29.91 13.59
C ALA A 941 -3.69 -29.36 14.16
N ILE A 942 -3.61 -28.03 14.33
CA ILE A 942 -2.46 -27.32 14.90
C ILE A 942 -2.96 -26.14 15.78
N PRO A 943 -2.16 -25.61 16.73
CA PRO A 943 -2.64 -24.56 17.65
C PRO A 943 -2.70 -23.16 17.04
N GLY A 944 -2.01 -22.89 15.92
CA GLY A 944 -1.93 -21.57 15.32
C GLY A 944 -1.57 -21.57 13.83
N SER A 945 -1.36 -20.39 13.27
CA SER A 945 -0.86 -20.22 11.90
C SER A 945 0.63 -20.59 11.81
N LEU A 946 1.02 -21.34 10.78
CA LEU A 946 2.40 -21.75 10.54
C LEU A 946 3.30 -20.55 10.26
N ILE A 947 4.37 -20.41 11.04
CA ILE A 947 5.40 -19.35 10.92
C ILE A 947 6.79 -19.90 10.58
N GLY A 948 7.02 -21.21 10.69
CA GLY A 948 8.30 -21.84 10.36
C GLY A 948 8.26 -23.36 10.49
N THR A 949 9.28 -24.04 9.96
CA THR A 949 9.55 -25.46 10.22
C THR A 949 11.06 -25.69 10.37
N SER A 950 11.45 -26.66 11.19
CA SER A 950 12.84 -27.15 11.25
C SER A 950 12.90 -28.67 11.09
N HIS A 951 14.11 -29.23 11.05
CA HIS A 951 14.33 -30.68 10.96
C HIS A 951 13.60 -31.35 9.77
N GLY A 952 13.53 -30.66 8.62
CA GLY A 952 12.85 -31.13 7.40
C GLY A 952 11.33 -31.20 7.50
N GLY A 953 10.71 -30.45 8.41
CA GLY A 953 9.27 -30.48 8.67
C GLY A 953 8.85 -31.49 9.75
N ALA A 954 9.81 -32.05 10.50
CA ALA A 954 9.51 -32.83 11.71
C ALA A 954 9.14 -31.94 12.91
N LEU A 955 9.59 -30.68 12.92
CA LEU A 955 9.14 -29.64 13.85
C LEU A 955 8.43 -28.54 13.07
N LEU A 956 7.26 -28.15 13.57
CA LEU A 956 6.42 -27.05 13.11
C LEU A 956 6.42 -25.96 14.17
N TYR A 957 6.48 -24.69 13.75
CA TYR A 957 6.37 -23.53 14.61
C TYR A 957 5.15 -22.73 14.21
N THR A 958 4.27 -22.43 15.16
CA THR A 958 3.02 -21.70 14.91
C THR A 958 2.87 -20.50 15.83
N ASN A 959 2.16 -19.47 15.37
CA ASN A 959 1.64 -18.40 16.22
C ASN A 959 0.11 -18.40 16.17
N GLY A 960 -0.54 -18.42 17.33
CA GLY A 960 -2.00 -18.43 17.42
C GLY A 960 -2.53 -17.99 18.78
N SER A 961 -3.83 -17.74 18.84
CA SER A 961 -4.55 -17.51 20.09
C SER A 961 -4.92 -18.85 20.73
N HIS A 962 -4.57 -19.04 22.01
CA HIS A 962 -4.98 -20.23 22.77
C HIS A 962 -6.34 -20.02 23.46
N TRP A 963 -7.01 -21.13 23.75
CA TRP A 963 -8.37 -21.14 24.29
C TRP A 963 -8.52 -22.20 25.40
N ASP A 964 -9.01 -21.80 26.57
CA ASP A 964 -9.21 -22.71 27.71
C ASP A 964 -10.30 -23.78 27.44
N GLU A 965 -10.49 -24.73 28.35
CA GLU A 965 -11.56 -25.75 28.27
C GLU A 965 -12.99 -25.15 28.14
N LYS A 966 -13.17 -23.88 28.51
CA LYS A 966 -14.43 -23.12 28.41
C LYS A 966 -14.44 -22.18 27.20
N ARG A 967 -13.48 -22.37 26.28
CA ARG A 967 -13.24 -21.62 25.05
C ARG A 967 -13.11 -20.11 25.25
N LYS A 968 -12.50 -19.70 26.36
CA LYS A 968 -12.07 -18.33 26.62
C LYS A 968 -10.65 -18.12 26.13
N TRP A 969 -10.37 -16.93 25.61
CA TRP A 969 -9.04 -16.54 25.18
C TRP A 969 -8.04 -16.55 26.34
N ASP A 970 -6.94 -17.29 26.19
CA ASP A 970 -5.89 -17.48 27.19
C ASP A 970 -4.55 -16.92 26.70
N GLY A 971 -4.59 -15.82 25.93
CA GLY A 971 -3.42 -15.18 25.33
C GLY A 971 -3.12 -15.65 23.91
N ASN A 972 -2.06 -15.06 23.33
CA ASN A 972 -1.46 -15.52 22.08
C ASN A 972 -0.13 -16.19 22.40
N TRP A 973 0.28 -17.18 21.61
CA TRP A 973 1.39 -18.06 21.94
C TRP A 973 2.22 -18.40 20.71
N PHE A 974 3.51 -18.68 20.95
CA PHE A 974 4.42 -19.31 20.01
C PHE A 974 4.59 -20.77 20.39
N ASP A 975 4.08 -21.67 19.55
CA ASP A 975 4.09 -23.12 19.81
C ASP A 975 5.14 -23.81 18.95
N ALA A 976 5.80 -24.81 19.54
CA ALA A 976 6.47 -25.86 18.81
C ALA A 976 5.62 -27.13 18.85
N SER A 977 5.37 -27.73 17.68
CA SER A 977 4.68 -29.02 17.54
C SER A 977 5.52 -29.97 16.71
N SER A 978 5.62 -31.24 17.13
CA SER A 978 6.30 -32.28 16.36
C SER A 978 5.31 -32.98 15.43
N TYR A 979 5.64 -33.06 14.14
CA TYR A 979 4.81 -33.69 13.11
C TYR A 979 5.47 -34.98 12.64
N ASP A 980 4.71 -36.09 12.67
CA ASP A 980 5.29 -37.41 12.39
C ASP A 980 4.90 -38.03 11.04
N GLY A 981 4.05 -37.34 10.29
CA GLY A 981 3.45 -37.79 9.04
C GLY A 981 1.93 -37.97 9.11
N LEU A 982 1.34 -38.03 10.32
CA LEU A 982 -0.10 -38.18 10.54
C LEU A 982 -0.65 -37.16 11.55
N GLU A 983 0.03 -36.98 12.68
CA GLU A 983 -0.42 -36.11 13.78
C GLU A 983 0.63 -35.04 14.10
N ALA A 984 0.16 -33.90 14.62
CA ALA A 984 1.00 -32.83 15.16
C ALA A 984 0.83 -32.80 16.70
N HIS A 985 1.90 -33.12 17.43
CA HIS A 985 1.89 -33.20 18.88
C HIS A 985 2.55 -31.97 19.49
N LEU A 986 1.84 -31.26 20.37
CA LEU A 986 2.37 -30.07 21.05
C LEU A 986 3.60 -30.40 21.94
N VAL A 987 4.74 -29.78 21.64
CA VAL A 987 5.99 -30.01 22.35
C VAL A 987 6.14 -29.01 23.50
N ASP A 988 6.04 -27.72 23.19
CA ASP A 988 6.11 -26.63 24.15
C ASP A 988 5.55 -25.31 23.57
N SER A 989 5.26 -24.36 24.46
CA SER A 989 4.65 -23.06 24.11
C SER A 989 5.27 -21.91 24.92
N ILE A 990 5.49 -20.75 24.29
CA ILE A 990 5.88 -19.48 24.93
C ILE A 990 4.73 -18.48 24.78
N GLU A 991 4.32 -17.79 25.85
CA GLU A 991 3.32 -16.72 25.76
C GLU A 991 3.89 -15.54 24.95
N GLN A 992 3.15 -15.07 23.95
CA GLN A 992 3.50 -13.89 23.18
C GLN A 992 3.20 -12.62 24.00
N PRO A 993 4.20 -11.76 24.28
CA PRO A 993 3.99 -10.56 25.08
C PRO A 993 2.93 -9.62 24.50
N ASN A 994 1.94 -9.27 25.33
CA ASN A 994 0.74 -8.53 24.93
C ASN A 994 0.97 -7.03 24.59
N SER A 995 2.22 -6.56 24.55
CA SER A 995 2.58 -5.15 24.33
C SER A 995 3.28 -4.91 22.99
N TRP A 996 2.80 -3.91 22.24
CA TRP A 996 3.33 -3.53 20.93
C TRP A 996 4.41 -2.43 21.01
N PRO A 997 5.38 -2.42 20.07
CA PRO A 997 5.52 -3.35 18.95
C PRO A 997 6.03 -4.74 19.34
N GLN A 998 5.84 -5.67 18.42
CA GLN A 998 6.34 -7.04 18.52
C GLN A 998 6.53 -7.65 17.13
N SER A 999 7.52 -8.52 16.99
CA SER A 999 7.87 -9.20 15.74
C SER A 999 8.64 -10.49 16.02
N HIS A 1000 8.65 -11.43 15.08
CA HIS A 1000 9.26 -12.75 15.29
C HIS A 1000 9.80 -13.32 13.97
N VAL A 1001 10.84 -14.15 14.06
CA VAL A 1001 11.32 -14.96 12.93
C VAL A 1001 11.83 -16.32 13.42
N VAL A 1002 11.55 -17.38 12.66
CA VAL A 1002 12.09 -18.74 12.88
C VAL A 1002 13.14 -19.03 11.81
N LYS A 1003 14.34 -19.46 12.20
CA LYS A 1003 15.35 -20.02 11.29
C LYS A 1003 15.06 -21.49 11.00
N SER A 1004 15.56 -22.00 9.87
CA SER A 1004 15.42 -23.40 9.44
C SER A 1004 16.13 -24.43 10.33
N ASP A 1005 17.09 -23.99 11.14
CA ASP A 1005 17.71 -24.77 12.22
C ASP A 1005 16.76 -24.99 13.42
N GLY A 1006 15.74 -24.14 13.58
CA GLY A 1006 14.75 -24.19 14.65
C GLY A 1006 14.92 -23.12 15.73
N ILE A 1007 15.84 -22.17 15.57
CA ILE A 1007 15.98 -21.03 16.48
C ILE A 1007 14.85 -20.03 16.23
N LEU A 1008 14.12 -19.69 17.28
CA LEU A 1008 13.05 -18.68 17.30
C LEU A 1008 13.61 -17.37 17.88
N PHE A 1009 13.54 -16.30 17.10
CA PHE A 1009 13.85 -14.94 17.54
C PHE A 1009 12.55 -14.21 17.87
N LEU A 1010 12.42 -13.75 19.11
CA LEU A 1010 11.28 -12.96 19.58
C LEU A 1010 11.72 -11.54 19.90
N LEU A 1011 11.02 -10.56 19.33
CA LEU A 1011 11.22 -9.15 19.62
C LEU A 1011 9.91 -8.54 20.11
N PHE A 1012 9.97 -7.78 21.20
CA PHE A 1012 8.81 -7.09 21.79
C PHE A 1012 9.26 -5.88 22.60
N THR A 1013 8.34 -4.94 22.82
CA THR A 1013 8.53 -3.82 23.76
C THR A 1013 7.65 -4.05 25.00
N GLU A 1014 8.26 -4.23 26.17
CA GLU A 1014 7.54 -4.14 27.44
C GLU A 1014 7.13 -2.70 27.77
N ARG A 1015 6.05 -2.54 28.54
CA ARG A 1015 5.51 -1.22 28.90
C ARG A 1015 5.17 -1.13 30.38
N THR A 1016 6.10 -0.62 31.18
CA THR A 1016 5.95 -0.45 32.63
C THR A 1016 5.18 0.83 32.98
N LYS A 1017 4.46 0.82 34.10
CA LYS A 1017 3.71 1.98 34.63
C LYS A 1017 4.54 2.68 35.70
N VAL A 1018 5.06 3.86 35.41
CA VAL A 1018 5.64 4.74 36.43
C VAL A 1018 4.48 5.40 37.17
N LEU A 1019 4.34 5.13 38.47
CA LEU A 1019 3.29 5.72 39.31
C LEU A 1019 3.78 7.00 40.00
N LYS A 1020 2.83 7.88 40.31
CA LYS A 1020 2.98 9.02 41.21
C LYS A 1020 2.82 8.57 42.67
N GLU A 1021 3.21 9.44 43.60
CA GLU A 1021 2.94 9.27 45.04
C GLU A 1021 1.44 9.21 45.38
N ASP A 1022 0.56 9.75 44.51
CA ASP A 1022 -0.90 9.67 44.63
C ASP A 1022 -1.53 8.37 44.05
N GLY A 1023 -0.71 7.46 43.50
CA GLY A 1023 -1.15 6.23 42.85
C GLY A 1023 -1.64 6.39 41.40
N GLY A 1024 -1.77 7.61 40.89
CA GLY A 1024 -2.02 7.86 39.47
C GLY A 1024 -0.81 7.54 38.61
N VAL A 1025 -1.01 7.18 37.34
CA VAL A 1025 0.11 6.99 36.40
C VAL A 1025 0.77 8.34 36.11
N LEU A 1026 2.10 8.40 36.27
CA LEU A 1026 2.94 9.55 35.92
C LEU A 1026 3.30 9.52 34.43
N ARG A 1027 3.85 8.39 33.98
CA ARG A 1027 4.22 8.09 32.60
C ARG A 1027 4.25 6.57 32.40
N TYR A 1028 4.40 6.15 31.15
CA TYR A 1028 4.77 4.78 30.82
C TYR A 1028 6.21 4.78 30.32
N ASP A 1029 7.02 3.84 30.81
CA ASP A 1029 8.37 3.60 30.31
C ASP A 1029 8.34 2.31 29.48
N THR A 1030 9.06 2.32 28.36
CA THR A 1030 9.04 1.26 27.34
C THR A 1030 10.45 0.74 27.12
N GLN A 1031 10.62 -0.58 27.24
CA GLN A 1031 11.90 -1.26 27.06
C GLN A 1031 11.75 -2.34 25.98
N PRO A 1032 12.47 -2.25 24.84
CA PRO A 1032 12.49 -3.30 23.84
C PRO A 1032 13.46 -4.41 24.25
N TYR A 1033 13.12 -5.64 23.89
CA TYR A 1033 13.95 -6.84 24.05
C TYR A 1033 14.01 -7.61 22.74
N LEU A 1034 15.17 -8.22 22.45
CA LEU A 1034 15.34 -9.28 21.46
C LEU A 1034 15.88 -10.52 22.18
N GLN A 1035 15.06 -11.56 22.23
CA GLN A 1035 15.38 -12.86 22.81
C GLN A 1035 15.59 -13.89 21.68
N SER A 1036 16.43 -14.90 21.92
CA SER A 1036 16.48 -16.10 21.08
C SER A 1036 16.24 -17.37 21.88
N PHE A 1037 15.49 -18.30 21.29
CA PHE A 1037 15.07 -19.56 21.89
C PHE A 1037 15.35 -20.75 20.98
N ALA A 1038 15.69 -21.89 21.59
CA ALA A 1038 15.67 -23.19 20.93
C ALA A 1038 15.03 -24.25 21.85
N LEU A 1039 14.68 -25.40 21.30
CA LEU A 1039 14.20 -26.55 22.08
C LEU A 1039 15.40 -27.37 22.59
N ASP A 1040 15.37 -27.75 23.86
CA ASP A 1040 16.35 -28.65 24.46
C ASP A 1040 16.13 -30.14 24.06
N GLU A 1041 16.96 -31.04 24.58
CA GLU A 1041 16.84 -32.49 24.31
C GLU A 1041 15.54 -33.14 24.84
N ASN A 1042 14.84 -32.46 25.74
CA ASN A 1042 13.56 -32.90 26.31
C ASN A 1042 12.35 -32.34 25.55
N GLY A 1043 12.56 -31.36 24.66
CA GLY A 1043 11.50 -30.63 23.97
C GLY A 1043 10.93 -29.48 24.81
N LYS A 1044 11.79 -28.69 25.46
CA LYS A 1044 11.41 -27.44 26.14
C LYS A 1044 12.18 -26.23 25.63
N PHE A 1045 11.44 -25.13 25.43
CA PHE A 1045 12.01 -23.87 24.99
C PHE A 1045 12.95 -23.32 26.06
N THR A 1046 14.20 -23.16 25.68
CA THR A 1046 15.26 -22.59 26.49
C THR A 1046 15.65 -21.24 25.89
N LEU A 1047 15.61 -20.19 26.71
CA LEU A 1047 16.19 -18.89 26.37
C LEU A 1047 17.71 -19.09 26.23
N LEU A 1048 18.25 -18.77 25.06
CA LEU A 1048 19.68 -18.86 24.77
C LEU A 1048 20.39 -17.58 25.21
N ASP A 1049 19.88 -16.44 24.74
CA ASP A 1049 20.37 -15.10 25.08
C ASP A 1049 19.28 -14.03 24.89
N GLU A 1050 19.46 -12.89 25.56
CA GLU A 1050 18.58 -11.72 25.56
C GLU A 1050 19.40 -10.43 25.49
N ILE A 1051 19.05 -9.54 24.55
CA ILE A 1051 19.61 -8.18 24.48
C ILE A 1051 18.51 -7.13 24.44
N GLU A 1052 18.84 -5.92 24.90
CA GLU A 1052 17.96 -4.74 24.85
C GLU A 1052 18.34 -3.84 23.65
N PRO A 1053 17.53 -3.77 22.57
CA PRO A 1053 17.75 -2.81 21.49
C PRO A 1053 17.64 -1.35 21.98
N GLU A 1054 18.23 -0.42 21.25
CA GLU A 1054 18.16 1.01 21.60
C GLU A 1054 16.82 1.67 21.19
N LYS A 1055 15.96 0.97 20.43
CA LYS A 1055 14.76 1.49 19.75
C LYS A 1055 13.71 0.39 19.61
N ASP A 1056 12.44 0.78 19.61
CA ASP A 1056 11.31 -0.12 19.39
C ASP A 1056 11.23 -0.58 17.92
N ILE A 1057 11.77 -1.76 17.64
CA ILE A 1057 11.70 -2.40 16.32
C ILE A 1057 10.25 -2.83 16.03
N GLN A 1058 9.75 -2.47 14.85
CA GLN A 1058 8.38 -2.74 14.38
C GLN A 1058 8.29 -4.02 13.54
N GLN A 1059 9.34 -4.35 12.79
CA GLN A 1059 9.39 -5.48 11.88
C GLN A 1059 10.77 -6.15 11.94
N LEU A 1060 10.78 -7.48 12.00
CA LEU A 1060 11.97 -8.32 12.02
C LEU A 1060 11.91 -9.29 10.83
N LYS A 1061 13.02 -9.43 10.08
CA LYS A 1061 13.12 -10.33 8.92
C LYS A 1061 14.49 -10.99 8.81
N LEU A 1062 14.55 -12.18 8.20
CA LEU A 1062 15.78 -12.75 7.68
C LEU A 1062 15.98 -12.30 6.22
N ILE A 1063 17.10 -11.64 5.94
CA ILE A 1063 17.46 -11.14 4.60
C ILE A 1063 18.89 -11.62 4.31
N GLY A 1064 19.07 -12.46 3.29
CA GLY A 1064 20.38 -13.09 3.01
C GLY A 1064 20.89 -14.05 4.10
N GLY A 1065 20.02 -14.47 5.03
CA GLY A 1065 20.39 -15.21 6.24
C GLY A 1065 20.73 -14.34 7.46
N ASN A 1066 20.88 -13.02 7.26
CA ASN A 1066 21.09 -12.05 8.33
C ASN A 1066 19.76 -11.63 8.96
N LEU A 1067 19.74 -11.39 10.28
CA LEU A 1067 18.55 -10.92 11.00
C LEU A 1067 18.52 -9.39 11.01
N VAL A 1068 17.47 -8.80 10.42
CA VAL A 1068 17.34 -7.35 10.21
C VAL A 1068 16.05 -6.85 10.84
N GLY A 1069 16.16 -5.82 11.69
CA GLY A 1069 15.04 -5.12 12.30
C GLY A 1069 14.86 -3.70 11.78
N MET A 1070 13.62 -3.25 11.58
CA MET A 1070 13.26 -1.87 11.23
C MET A 1070 12.54 -1.16 12.40
N ASP A 1071 12.93 0.07 12.75
CA ASP A 1071 12.36 0.84 13.87
C ASP A 1071 11.25 1.85 13.49
N ASN A 1072 10.59 2.40 14.51
CA ASN A 1072 9.57 3.46 14.35
C ASN A 1072 10.12 4.87 14.04
N ARG A 1073 11.34 4.97 13.49
CA ARG A 1073 12.03 6.21 13.09
C ARG A 1073 12.81 6.10 11.78
N ARG A 1074 12.62 5.02 11.01
CA ARG A 1074 13.34 4.65 9.76
C ARG A 1074 14.78 4.18 9.98
N GLY A 1075 15.16 3.86 11.20
CA GLY A 1075 16.37 3.11 11.53
C GLY A 1075 16.25 1.64 11.11
N VAL A 1076 17.38 1.07 10.71
CA VAL A 1076 17.54 -0.36 10.42
C VAL A 1076 18.67 -0.89 11.29
N THR A 1077 18.43 -1.98 12.01
CA THR A 1077 19.40 -2.64 12.89
C THR A 1077 19.72 -4.02 12.34
N LEU A 1078 20.99 -4.29 12.11
CA LEU A 1078 21.52 -5.60 11.76
C LEU A 1078 21.91 -6.33 13.05
N PHE A 1079 21.38 -7.53 13.25
CA PHE A 1079 21.72 -8.39 14.38
C PHE A 1079 22.59 -9.55 13.88
N ASP A 1080 23.73 -9.76 14.54
CA ASP A 1080 24.49 -11.00 14.36
C ASP A 1080 23.73 -12.14 15.03
N THR A 1081 23.59 -13.24 14.30
CA THR A 1081 22.96 -14.48 14.76
C THR A 1081 23.78 -15.70 14.33
N THR A 1082 25.10 -15.50 14.16
CA THR A 1082 26.08 -16.57 13.90
C THR A 1082 26.27 -17.45 15.14
N ASP A 1083 26.14 -16.86 16.32
CA ASP A 1083 26.10 -17.52 17.62
C ASP A 1083 24.82 -17.04 18.34
N PRO A 1084 23.81 -17.92 18.55
CA PRO A 1084 22.56 -17.52 19.20
C PRO A 1084 22.70 -17.40 20.72
N ASP A 1085 23.74 -18.00 21.31
CA ASP A 1085 24.05 -17.91 22.75
C ASP A 1085 24.80 -16.59 23.08
N ALA A 1086 25.01 -15.71 22.08
CA ALA A 1086 25.74 -14.45 22.19
C ALA A 1086 25.25 -13.41 21.14
N LEU A 1087 23.99 -13.00 21.23
CA LEU A 1087 23.37 -12.02 20.34
C LEU A 1087 24.07 -10.66 20.45
N ARG A 1088 24.18 -9.97 19.31
CA ARG A 1088 24.75 -8.61 19.26
C ARG A 1088 24.21 -7.81 18.09
N VAL A 1089 24.11 -6.50 18.27
CA VAL A 1089 23.93 -5.57 17.16
C VAL A 1089 25.25 -5.50 16.38
N ALA A 1090 25.22 -5.94 15.12
CA ALA A 1090 26.37 -5.88 14.21
C ALA A 1090 26.48 -4.53 13.50
N GLY A 1091 25.35 -3.88 13.21
CA GLY A 1091 25.31 -2.60 12.52
C GLY A 1091 23.99 -1.85 12.74
N LYS A 1092 24.00 -0.54 12.52
CA LYS A 1092 22.82 0.34 12.56
C LYS A 1092 22.93 1.38 11.45
N ALA A 1093 21.93 1.41 10.58
CA ALA A 1093 21.77 2.42 9.56
C ALA A 1093 20.44 3.19 9.73
N LYS A 1094 20.23 4.24 8.95
CA LYS A 1094 18.96 4.98 8.92
C LYS A 1094 18.63 5.40 7.50
N PHE A 1095 17.40 5.14 7.06
CA PHE A 1095 16.95 5.53 5.73
C PHE A 1095 16.61 7.04 5.68
N GLU A 1096 17.22 7.75 4.75
CA GLU A 1096 16.99 9.18 4.47
C GLU A 1096 15.69 9.41 3.66
N GLY A 1097 15.50 10.59 3.05
CA GLY A 1097 14.22 10.97 2.43
C GLY A 1097 13.09 11.09 3.46
N CYS A 1098 11.83 11.03 3.01
CA CYS A 1098 10.68 11.16 3.93
C CYS A 1098 9.45 10.28 3.68
N LEU A 1099 9.69 8.98 3.51
CA LEU A 1099 8.69 7.92 3.37
C LEU A 1099 8.90 6.79 4.37
N TRP A 1100 7.91 5.92 4.49
CA TRP A 1100 8.02 4.62 5.18
C TRP A 1100 8.30 3.52 4.16
N PHE A 1101 9.20 2.60 4.50
CA PHE A 1101 9.51 1.40 3.73
C PHE A 1101 9.06 0.16 4.52
N ASN A 1102 9.31 -1.03 3.99
CA ASN A 1102 8.93 -2.30 4.59
C ASN A 1102 9.94 -3.40 4.17
N LEU A 1103 10.31 -4.29 5.09
CA LEU A 1103 11.29 -5.36 4.85
C LEU A 1103 10.74 -6.59 4.08
N GLU A 1104 9.42 -6.71 3.82
CA GLU A 1104 8.82 -7.88 3.14
C GLU A 1104 9.45 -8.15 1.76
N ASN A 1105 9.75 -7.11 0.98
CA ASN A 1105 10.35 -7.21 -0.36
C ASN A 1105 11.84 -6.78 -0.37
N ALA A 1106 12.48 -6.66 0.79
CA ALA A 1106 13.89 -6.27 0.89
C ALA A 1106 14.81 -7.45 0.54
N VAL A 1107 15.90 -7.18 -0.18
CA VAL A 1107 16.82 -8.23 -0.68
C VAL A 1107 18.27 -7.92 -0.33
N ASP A 1108 19.06 -8.96 -0.08
CA ASP A 1108 20.46 -8.85 0.31
C ASP A 1108 21.36 -8.34 -0.82
N ASN A 1109 22.39 -7.57 -0.47
CA ASN A 1109 23.41 -7.05 -1.39
C ASN A 1109 24.72 -7.85 -1.28
N ASN A 1110 24.64 -9.19 -1.37
CA ASN A 1110 25.74 -10.14 -1.16
C ASN A 1110 26.45 -9.95 0.20
N GLY A 1111 25.69 -9.69 1.27
CA GLY A 1111 26.19 -9.43 2.62
C GLY A 1111 26.74 -8.03 2.88
N GLY A 1112 26.86 -7.16 1.86
CA GLY A 1112 27.34 -5.77 2.04
C GLY A 1112 26.27 -4.77 2.48
N GLY A 1113 24.99 -5.15 2.42
CA GLY A 1113 23.85 -4.26 2.66
C GLY A 1113 22.52 -4.89 2.26
N ILE A 1114 21.47 -4.10 2.18
CA ILE A 1114 20.16 -4.47 1.63
C ILE A 1114 19.68 -3.46 0.58
N TRP A 1115 18.90 -3.96 -0.38
CA TRP A 1115 18.14 -3.16 -1.34
C TRP A 1115 16.66 -3.11 -0.94
N LEU A 1116 16.09 -1.91 -0.98
CA LEU A 1116 14.71 -1.61 -0.62
C LEU A 1116 13.90 -1.13 -1.84
N PRO A 1117 12.84 -1.84 -2.26
CA PRO A 1117 11.84 -1.31 -3.19
C PRO A 1117 10.93 -0.31 -2.48
N LEU A 1118 10.75 0.89 -3.04
CA LEU A 1118 10.01 2.00 -2.45
C LEU A 1118 8.74 2.37 -3.26
N GLY A 1119 8.27 1.47 -4.12
CA GLY A 1119 7.14 1.72 -5.01
C GLY A 1119 7.43 2.88 -5.96
N GLN A 1120 6.52 3.86 -6.06
CA GLN A 1120 6.70 5.08 -6.88
C GLN A 1120 7.97 5.88 -6.57
N TYR A 1121 8.55 5.72 -5.38
CA TYR A 1121 9.77 6.42 -4.97
C TYR A 1121 11.08 5.75 -5.45
N GLY A 1122 10.99 4.61 -6.14
CA GLY A 1122 12.14 3.95 -6.78
C GLY A 1122 12.80 2.88 -5.90
N ALA A 1123 14.12 2.75 -6.02
CA ALA A 1123 14.93 1.81 -5.27
C ALA A 1123 15.91 2.56 -4.35
N ALA A 1124 16.24 1.98 -3.20
CA ALA A 1124 17.32 2.48 -2.35
C ALA A 1124 18.22 1.35 -1.85
N ARG A 1125 19.46 1.71 -1.48
CA ARG A 1125 20.42 0.84 -0.81
C ARG A 1125 20.61 1.30 0.63
N ILE A 1126 20.84 0.34 1.52
CA ILE A 1126 21.39 0.56 2.86
C ILE A 1126 22.59 -0.37 2.96
N ASP A 1127 23.79 0.18 3.10
CA ASP A 1127 25.00 -0.61 3.32
C ASP A 1127 25.25 -0.84 4.82
N TRP A 1128 26.07 -1.83 5.16
CA TRP A 1128 26.36 -2.20 6.55
C TRP A 1128 27.70 -1.66 7.08
N GLU A 1129 28.52 -1.01 6.24
CA GLU A 1129 29.87 -0.55 6.61
C GLU A 1129 29.97 0.94 7.02
N ASP A 1130 28.86 1.71 6.95
CA ASP A 1130 28.75 3.15 7.28
C ASP A 1130 27.91 3.42 8.55
#